data_AF-A0A6P0GFL6-F1
#
_entry.id   AF-A0A6P0GFL6-F1
#
_cell.length_a   1.000
_cell.length_b   1.000
_cell.length_c   1.000
_cell.angle_alpha   90.00
_cell.angle_beta   90.00
_cell.angle_gamma   90.00
#
_symmetry.space_group_name_H-M   'P 1'
#
loop_
_entity.id
_entity.type
_entity.pdbx_description
1 polymer ?
#
loop_
_entity_poly.entity_id
_entity_poly.type
_entity_poly.pdbx_seq_one_letter_code
_entity_poly.pdbx_strand_id
1 'polypeptide(L)'
;MVARLVLDGRVVDADSGAPLAGMAVTAITRSSSPLPGTVTDGDGAFRLEAPLAAVPLAHDASLAVVVSLDRDGAPIHRTAPIPLSELATDDLQIAVPGADLASVFTHGELVLTTDSGAGDQLTVGETLVLSATRMRPGTVHTVTLTVDGEPYASRRLVTDQFGTLPSTVVAPQFGLAAADADGGLTKAEAARRWADHALSVAVDAAGRTVASATLPVVDTGGALSGFVCDGAGRPSEVVSRTADPLFLSLDGVPGGTVIRVSVVPSQAEWVVGDAIEAVADADSRPLVVETVVGGAEEPVRLFQVDRLEPGSFDLVVRPVRYGFEADEVPALGSRDLVVGRFAPGLLVRDRALVDRPVGVAAAPSAQTTGAAAPEVVEGGIPPGSHVLPDPGTLEEFRYVGAFAVDAPLLLARGLSTSLTVEDENTAYFQPGAFTPVSRTFPRRALVRFPADAPGATTPAQISTARPDYPVVVVVHGNGHQFTSYAFLLEHLAANGFVTASIHMPNGVHGLARANAFFDHLGLLRSLFGAVLQNTVGVLGHSRGGEAVFKIARLNRSLGLAVGLRGVLALAPTDQYGREALVGPRAVPLHVVYGAKDADVSGWPPYAGYDVRQTGFSLYDRADGRDKSMTFVENATHNGFVTTNEAAPAPLLPAAAQRAILLADANAFFRATLRQEPEWTAVLRGDRVPPSVASTGARIHHQYRSTRRRTLDDFEGAHTPSSWKTGTLGGAVSQVGLPADPVEAQLYPHDDHSPHDTGGLRLAWNSTTDALSMSVPPAARDVQTFAVLSFSVARVVRSPLNPATRPQDLRVVLEDGSGHERSVRVSEFGSIPVAAAANEPGNVKSAMTTVRIPLAAYTSPSDGAEPVDLSDVVAVRFAFTELPTGEVALDNVEFCD
;
A
#
# COMPACT_ATOMS: atom_id res chain seq x y z
N MET A 1 -37.32 -2.94 -34.18
CA MET A 1 -35.90 -2.56 -34.06
C MET A 1 -35.78 -1.06 -34.25
N VAL A 2 -35.26 -0.33 -33.27
CA VAL A 2 -34.95 1.09 -33.40
C VAL A 2 -33.46 1.17 -33.76
N ALA A 3 -33.14 1.59 -34.98
CA ALA A 3 -31.75 1.76 -35.39
C ALA A 3 -31.15 3.00 -34.72
N ARG A 4 -29.90 2.91 -34.27
CA ARG A 4 -29.15 3.98 -33.60
C ARG A 4 -27.81 4.19 -34.28
N LEU A 5 -27.35 5.43 -34.29
CA LEU A 5 -25.94 5.76 -34.53
C LEU A 5 -25.22 5.67 -33.19
N VAL A 6 -24.11 4.94 -33.16
CA VAL A 6 -23.20 4.85 -32.03
C VAL A 6 -21.85 5.40 -32.48
N LEU A 7 -21.29 6.34 -31.74
CA LEU A 7 -19.94 6.85 -31.94
C LEU A 7 -19.12 6.57 -30.68
N ASP A 8 -18.19 5.63 -30.79
CA ASP A 8 -17.23 5.30 -29.74
C ASP A 8 -15.90 6.00 -30.06
N GLY A 9 -15.26 6.57 -29.05
CA GLY A 9 -14.00 7.27 -29.24
C GLY A 9 -13.30 7.64 -27.94
N ARG A 10 -12.16 8.32 -28.05
CA ARG A 10 -11.39 8.86 -26.92
C ARG A 10 -11.04 10.32 -27.15
N VAL A 11 -11.05 11.11 -26.08
CA VAL A 11 -10.52 12.48 -26.07
C VAL A 11 -9.17 12.46 -25.38
N VAL A 12 -8.16 12.99 -26.05
CA VAL A 12 -6.79 13.07 -25.51
C VAL A 12 -6.24 14.48 -25.67
N ASP A 13 -5.29 14.84 -24.82
CA ASP A 13 -4.42 16.00 -25.02
C ASP A 13 -3.49 15.72 -26.20
N ALA A 14 -3.51 16.58 -27.22
CA ALA A 14 -2.72 16.41 -28.43
C ALA A 14 -1.20 16.49 -28.17
N ASP A 15 -0.78 17.23 -27.15
CA ASP A 15 0.64 17.47 -26.88
C ASP A 15 1.26 16.32 -26.08
N SER A 16 0.52 15.79 -25.11
CA SER A 16 1.00 14.74 -24.19
C SER A 16 0.51 13.34 -24.55
N GLY A 17 -0.55 13.22 -25.35
CA GLY A 17 -1.26 11.97 -25.59
C GLY A 17 -2.07 11.47 -24.39
N ALA A 18 -2.10 12.23 -23.29
CA ALA A 18 -2.79 11.83 -22.07
C ALA A 18 -4.32 11.85 -22.26
N PRO A 19 -5.05 10.87 -21.69
CA PRO A 19 -6.51 10.88 -21.72
C PRO A 19 -7.08 12.08 -20.97
N LEU A 20 -8.14 12.67 -21.51
CA LEU A 20 -8.86 13.78 -20.90
C LEU A 20 -10.19 13.27 -20.32
N ALA A 21 -10.19 12.94 -19.03
CA ALA A 21 -11.37 12.45 -18.32
C ALA A 21 -12.32 13.58 -17.91
N GLY A 22 -13.61 13.24 -17.75
CA GLY A 22 -14.63 14.19 -17.28
C GLY A 22 -15.04 15.27 -18.30
N MET A 23 -14.57 15.20 -19.55
CA MET A 23 -14.89 16.15 -20.60
C MET A 23 -16.27 15.85 -21.19
N ALA A 24 -17.11 16.86 -21.35
CA ALA A 24 -18.35 16.74 -22.09
C ALA A 24 -18.07 16.62 -23.59
N VAL A 25 -18.62 15.59 -24.22
CA VAL A 25 -18.48 15.36 -25.66
C VAL A 25 -19.87 15.40 -26.29
N THR A 26 -20.02 16.14 -27.38
CA THR A 26 -21.23 16.16 -28.22
C THR A 26 -20.84 16.03 -29.67
N ALA A 27 -21.78 15.60 -30.52
CA ALA A 27 -21.60 15.59 -31.97
C ALA A 27 -22.66 16.47 -32.62
N ILE A 28 -22.25 17.26 -33.60
CA ILE A 28 -23.13 18.17 -34.34
C ILE A 28 -23.12 17.82 -35.84
N THR A 29 -24.31 17.86 -36.44
CA THR A 29 -24.50 17.68 -37.88
C THR A 29 -24.43 19.02 -38.61
N ARG A 30 -24.32 19.01 -39.95
CA ARG A 30 -24.39 20.24 -40.77
C ARG A 30 -25.66 21.08 -40.54
N SER A 31 -26.75 20.48 -40.04
CA SER A 31 -27.99 21.17 -39.68
C SER A 31 -27.97 21.84 -38.29
N SER A 32 -26.82 21.91 -37.62
CA SER A 32 -26.56 22.59 -36.33
C SER A 32 -27.22 21.98 -35.09
N SER A 33 -28.15 21.02 -35.21
CA SER A 33 -28.74 20.37 -34.04
C SER A 33 -27.73 19.43 -33.37
N PRO A 34 -27.39 19.64 -32.08
CA PRO A 34 -26.51 18.74 -31.35
C PRO A 34 -27.20 17.42 -31.06
N LEU A 35 -26.45 16.34 -31.22
CA LEU A 35 -26.82 15.01 -30.72
C LEU A 35 -26.68 14.99 -29.19
N PRO A 36 -27.37 14.06 -28.50
CA PRO A 36 -27.20 13.88 -27.06
C PRO A 36 -25.73 13.72 -26.69
N GLY A 37 -25.24 14.53 -25.75
CA GLY A 37 -23.87 14.49 -25.28
C GLY A 37 -23.61 13.39 -24.26
N THR A 38 -22.33 13.07 -24.08
CA THR A 38 -21.81 12.17 -23.04
C THR A 38 -20.65 12.84 -22.30
N VAL A 39 -20.07 12.16 -21.32
CA VAL A 39 -18.88 12.61 -20.59
C VAL A 39 -17.82 11.53 -20.70
N THR A 40 -16.56 11.91 -20.88
CA THR A 40 -15.45 10.96 -20.95
C THR A 40 -15.19 10.29 -19.60
N ASP A 41 -14.84 9.00 -19.62
CA ASP A 41 -14.39 8.27 -18.43
C ASP A 41 -12.91 8.55 -18.10
N GLY A 42 -12.35 7.81 -17.12
CA GLY A 42 -10.96 7.95 -16.69
C GLY A 42 -9.91 7.75 -17.79
N ASP A 43 -10.23 7.00 -18.84
CA ASP A 43 -9.36 6.75 -19.99
C ASP A 43 -9.62 7.74 -21.15
N GLY A 44 -10.41 8.79 -20.88
CA GLY A 44 -10.84 9.74 -21.90
C GLY A 44 -11.85 9.15 -22.87
N ALA A 45 -12.38 7.94 -22.64
CA ALA A 45 -13.26 7.25 -23.57
C ALA A 45 -14.69 7.77 -23.47
N PHE A 46 -15.37 7.84 -24.61
CA PHE A 46 -16.75 8.30 -24.71
C PHE A 46 -17.55 7.43 -25.68
N ARG A 47 -18.85 7.32 -25.39
CA ARG A 47 -19.85 6.70 -26.26
C ARG A 47 -21.03 7.64 -26.45
N LEU A 48 -21.25 8.08 -27.68
CA LEU A 48 -22.41 8.87 -28.06
C LEU A 48 -23.44 7.97 -28.75
N GLU A 49 -24.68 8.01 -28.27
CA GLU A 49 -25.80 7.29 -28.89
C GLU A 49 -26.89 8.27 -29.34
N ALA A 50 -27.27 8.18 -30.61
CA ALA A 50 -28.36 8.97 -31.17
C ALA A 50 -29.35 8.10 -31.96
N PRO A 51 -30.66 8.37 -31.90
CA PRO A 51 -31.62 7.75 -32.81
C PRO A 51 -31.24 8.06 -34.25
N LEU A 52 -31.25 7.05 -35.14
CA LEU A 52 -30.86 7.25 -36.54
C LEU A 52 -31.73 8.30 -37.26
N ALA A 53 -32.99 8.48 -36.81
CA ALA A 53 -33.89 9.54 -37.30
C ALA A 53 -33.41 10.97 -37.01
N ALA A 54 -32.52 11.15 -36.02
CA ALA A 54 -31.91 12.44 -35.70
C ALA A 54 -30.65 12.75 -36.54
N VAL A 55 -30.21 11.80 -37.38
CA VAL A 55 -29.01 11.93 -38.22
C VAL A 55 -29.44 11.90 -39.69
N PRO A 56 -29.22 12.98 -40.47
CA PRO A 56 -29.52 12.96 -41.89
C PRO A 56 -28.56 12.01 -42.60
N LEU A 57 -29.06 10.84 -43.02
CA LEU A 57 -28.30 9.85 -43.78
C LEU A 57 -28.25 10.21 -45.27
N ALA A 58 -27.48 11.24 -45.60
CA ALA A 58 -27.14 11.60 -46.97
C ALA A 58 -25.72 11.14 -47.31
N HIS A 59 -25.41 10.98 -48.60
CA HIS A 59 -24.08 10.55 -49.06
C HIS A 59 -22.97 11.56 -48.70
N ASP A 60 -23.33 12.82 -48.43
CA ASP A 60 -22.44 13.91 -48.04
C ASP A 60 -22.55 14.27 -46.54
N ALA A 61 -23.19 13.43 -45.73
CA ALA A 61 -23.37 13.68 -44.30
C ALA A 61 -22.03 13.63 -43.57
N SER A 62 -21.82 14.60 -42.67
CA SER A 62 -20.63 14.73 -41.84
C SER A 62 -20.99 15.17 -40.42
N LEU A 63 -20.19 14.74 -39.44
CA LEU A 63 -20.31 15.13 -38.03
C LEU A 63 -19.06 15.88 -37.58
N ALA A 64 -19.21 16.94 -36.81
CA ALA A 64 -18.10 17.50 -36.04
C ALA A 64 -18.30 17.11 -34.56
N VAL A 65 -17.23 16.69 -33.91
CA VAL A 65 -17.24 16.42 -32.47
C VAL A 65 -16.82 17.68 -31.74
N VAL A 66 -17.57 18.02 -30.71
CA VAL A 66 -17.35 19.19 -29.86
C VAL A 66 -17.03 18.69 -28.46
N VAL A 67 -15.91 19.15 -27.91
CA VAL A 67 -15.43 18.86 -26.56
C VAL A 67 -15.59 20.13 -25.72
N SER A 68 -16.22 20.00 -24.55
CA SER A 68 -16.46 21.05 -23.54
C SER A 68 -16.03 20.55 -22.16
N LEU A 69 -15.80 21.45 -21.18
CA LEU A 69 -15.53 21.05 -19.79
C LEU A 69 -16.76 20.40 -19.16
N ASP A 70 -17.90 21.04 -19.35
CA ASP A 70 -19.21 20.65 -18.83
C ASP A 70 -20.23 20.64 -19.97
N ARG A 71 -21.36 19.95 -19.76
CA ARG A 71 -22.36 19.72 -20.81
C ARG A 71 -22.98 21.00 -21.37
N ASP A 72 -23.04 22.04 -20.54
CA ASP A 72 -23.59 23.36 -20.89
C ASP A 72 -22.47 24.40 -21.15
N GLY A 73 -21.22 23.96 -21.16
CA GLY A 73 -20.03 24.80 -21.30
C GLY A 73 -19.74 25.26 -22.72
N ALA A 74 -18.96 26.34 -22.82
CA ALA A 74 -18.38 26.77 -24.08
C ALA A 74 -17.49 25.66 -24.68
N PRO A 75 -17.54 25.44 -26.00
CA PRO A 75 -16.65 24.50 -26.68
C PRO A 75 -15.18 24.84 -26.42
N ILE A 76 -14.43 23.86 -25.89
CA ILE A 76 -12.96 23.90 -25.80
C ILE A 76 -12.39 23.63 -27.18
N HIS A 77 -12.90 22.58 -27.84
CA HIS A 77 -12.39 22.13 -29.12
C HIS A 77 -13.51 21.62 -30.02
N ARG A 78 -13.34 21.82 -31.32
CA ARG A 78 -14.24 21.34 -32.35
C ARG A 78 -13.44 20.73 -33.50
N THR A 79 -13.71 19.48 -33.81
CA THR A 79 -13.06 18.83 -34.95
C THR A 79 -13.52 19.42 -36.27
N ALA A 80 -12.72 19.25 -37.32
CA ALA A 80 -13.22 19.40 -38.68
C ALA A 80 -14.42 18.45 -38.91
N PRO A 81 -15.37 18.78 -39.81
CA PRO A 81 -16.46 17.87 -40.15
C PRO A 81 -15.91 16.55 -40.72
N ILE A 82 -16.19 15.44 -40.04
CA ILE A 82 -15.79 14.09 -40.39
C ILE A 82 -16.91 13.47 -41.23
N PRO A 83 -16.69 13.09 -42.50
CA PRO A 83 -17.67 12.39 -43.31
C PRO A 83 -18.11 11.08 -42.65
N LEU A 84 -19.41 10.75 -42.67
CA LEU A 84 -19.89 9.50 -42.09
C LEU A 84 -19.27 8.25 -42.74
N SER A 85 -18.82 8.35 -43.99
CA SER A 85 -18.09 7.29 -44.71
C SER A 85 -16.65 7.09 -44.22
N GLU A 86 -16.09 8.05 -43.51
CA GLU A 86 -14.72 8.03 -42.98
C GLU A 86 -14.67 7.65 -41.49
N LEU A 87 -15.83 7.57 -40.83
CA LEU A 87 -15.95 6.97 -39.51
C LEU A 87 -15.78 5.46 -39.63
N ALA A 88 -14.54 5.00 -39.54
CA ALA A 88 -14.16 3.58 -39.55
C ALA A 88 -14.68 2.83 -38.31
N THR A 89 -14.58 1.50 -38.32
CA THR A 89 -14.95 0.60 -37.21
C THR A 89 -13.95 0.60 -36.04
N ASP A 90 -12.92 1.45 -36.08
CA ASP A 90 -11.89 1.55 -35.04
C ASP A 90 -12.11 2.82 -34.19
N ASP A 91 -11.68 2.80 -32.92
CA ASP A 91 -11.95 3.85 -31.91
C ASP A 91 -11.56 5.27 -32.40
N LEU A 92 -12.55 6.16 -32.51
CA LEU A 92 -12.35 7.55 -32.95
C LEU A 92 -11.52 8.33 -31.94
N GLN A 93 -10.32 8.79 -32.31
CA GLN A 93 -9.49 9.61 -31.43
C GLN A 93 -9.66 11.11 -31.72
N ILE A 94 -10.02 11.87 -30.68
CA ILE A 94 -10.18 13.32 -30.68
C ILE A 94 -9.01 13.92 -29.92
N ALA A 95 -8.01 14.44 -30.65
CA ALA A 95 -6.86 15.10 -30.06
C ALA A 95 -7.16 16.60 -29.86
N VAL A 96 -7.22 17.06 -28.61
CA VAL A 96 -7.45 18.46 -28.26
C VAL A 96 -6.10 19.18 -28.15
N PRO A 97 -5.82 20.21 -28.98
CA PRO A 97 -4.59 20.98 -28.90
C PRO A 97 -4.33 21.55 -27.51
N GLY A 98 -3.09 21.50 -27.03
CA GLY A 98 -2.75 22.05 -25.71
C GLY A 98 -3.01 23.55 -25.58
N ALA A 99 -2.99 24.30 -26.69
CA ALA A 99 -3.40 25.71 -26.71
C ALA A 99 -4.89 25.92 -26.36
N ASP A 100 -5.76 25.00 -26.80
CA ASP A 100 -7.19 25.04 -26.49
C ASP A 100 -7.42 24.71 -25.00
N LEU A 101 -6.74 23.67 -24.48
CA LEU A 101 -6.77 23.30 -23.06
C LEU A 101 -6.22 24.41 -22.15
N ALA A 102 -5.12 25.06 -22.56
CA ALA A 102 -4.48 26.11 -21.79
C ALA A 102 -5.37 27.34 -21.60
N SER A 103 -6.37 27.57 -22.46
CA SER A 103 -7.31 28.68 -22.33
C SER A 103 -8.41 28.44 -21.28
N VAL A 104 -8.54 27.19 -20.82
CA VAL A 104 -9.69 26.70 -20.06
C VAL A 104 -9.31 26.38 -18.62
N PHE A 105 -8.12 25.82 -18.40
CA PHE A 105 -7.58 25.54 -17.06
C PHE A 105 -6.81 26.73 -16.44
N THR A 106 -7.17 27.96 -16.80
CA THR A 106 -6.54 29.18 -16.26
C THR A 106 -7.17 29.64 -14.94
N HIS A 107 -8.33 29.11 -14.57
CA HIS A 107 -9.08 29.50 -13.38
C HIS A 107 -9.56 28.24 -12.62
N GLY A 108 -8.66 27.64 -11.85
CA GLY A 108 -9.00 26.58 -10.92
C GLY A 108 -9.89 27.10 -9.79
N GLU A 109 -10.74 26.22 -9.27
CA GLU A 109 -11.55 26.51 -8.09
C GLU A 109 -10.79 26.03 -6.85
N LEU A 110 -10.42 26.96 -5.99
CA LEU A 110 -9.64 26.69 -4.78
C LEU A 110 -10.56 26.70 -3.55
N VAL A 111 -10.46 25.67 -2.72
CA VAL A 111 -11.15 25.61 -1.42
C VAL A 111 -10.09 25.48 -0.33
N LEU A 112 -10.11 26.43 0.60
CA LEU A 112 -9.27 26.43 1.79
C LEU A 112 -10.11 26.04 3.02
N THR A 113 -9.56 25.16 3.85
CA THR A 113 -10.21 24.65 5.06
C THR A 113 -9.21 24.69 6.21
N THR A 114 -9.67 25.04 7.40
CA THR A 114 -8.89 25.08 8.64
C THR A 114 -9.49 24.12 9.67
N ASP A 115 -8.82 23.93 10.81
CA ASP A 115 -9.31 23.06 11.90
C ASP A 115 -10.73 23.45 12.37
N SER A 116 -11.05 24.75 12.34
CA SER A 116 -12.35 25.31 12.69
C SER A 116 -13.42 25.28 11.59
N GLY A 117 -13.07 24.94 10.35
CA GLY A 117 -14.03 24.78 9.24
C GLY A 117 -13.61 25.49 7.95
N ALA A 118 -14.56 26.13 7.26
CA ALA A 118 -14.29 26.82 6.01
C ALA A 118 -13.35 28.02 6.25
N GLY A 119 -12.24 28.09 5.52
CA GLY A 119 -11.18 29.08 5.74
C GLY A 119 -11.50 30.44 5.13
N ASP A 120 -12.27 31.28 5.82
CA ASP A 120 -12.42 32.70 5.53
C ASP A 120 -11.34 33.57 6.22
N GLN A 121 -10.72 33.01 7.27
CA GLN A 121 -9.55 33.52 7.97
C GLN A 121 -8.68 32.34 8.44
N LEU A 122 -7.44 32.62 8.83
CA LEU A 122 -6.54 31.62 9.44
C LEU A 122 -6.12 32.08 10.83
N THR A 123 -6.47 31.31 11.86
CA THR A 123 -6.00 31.59 13.22
C THR A 123 -4.58 31.05 13.38
N VAL A 124 -3.70 31.80 14.04
CA VAL A 124 -2.35 31.31 14.37
C VAL A 124 -2.44 29.99 15.16
N GLY A 125 -1.72 28.97 14.66
CA GLY A 125 -1.73 27.61 15.21
C GLY A 125 -2.72 26.64 14.56
N GLU A 126 -3.58 27.09 13.64
CA GLU A 126 -4.43 26.18 12.86
C GLU A 126 -3.68 25.55 11.69
N THR A 127 -4.13 24.35 11.30
CA THR A 127 -3.70 23.68 10.08
C THR A 127 -4.49 24.16 8.89
N LEU A 128 -3.80 24.60 7.84
CA LEU A 128 -4.40 24.98 6.56
C LEU A 128 -4.37 23.80 5.58
N VAL A 129 -5.56 23.45 5.09
CA VAL A 129 -5.81 22.43 4.07
C VAL A 129 -6.27 23.11 2.78
N LEU A 130 -5.72 22.63 1.67
CA LEU A 130 -6.05 23.06 0.32
C LEU A 130 -6.69 21.90 -0.44
N SER A 131 -7.80 22.15 -1.11
CA SER A 131 -8.28 21.33 -2.23
C SER A 131 -8.54 22.22 -3.43
N ALA A 132 -8.44 21.67 -4.63
CA ALA A 132 -8.76 22.43 -5.84
C ALA A 132 -9.43 21.55 -6.90
N THR A 133 -10.32 22.13 -7.68
CA THR A 133 -10.97 21.47 -8.83
C THR A 133 -10.82 22.33 -10.07
N ARG A 134 -11.21 21.79 -11.24
CA ARG A 134 -11.06 22.47 -12.55
C ARG A 134 -9.60 22.85 -12.86
N MET A 135 -8.66 22.07 -12.35
CA MET A 135 -7.26 22.16 -12.70
C MET A 135 -6.99 21.32 -13.95
N ARG A 136 -5.84 21.51 -14.59
CA ARG A 136 -5.45 20.64 -15.71
C ARG A 136 -5.23 19.22 -15.17
N PRO A 137 -5.88 18.17 -15.71
CA PRO A 137 -5.68 16.79 -15.26
C PRO A 137 -4.23 16.32 -15.36
N GLY A 138 -3.81 15.44 -14.44
CA GLY A 138 -2.49 14.79 -14.46
C GLY A 138 -1.30 15.74 -14.51
N THR A 139 -1.45 16.98 -14.04
CA THR A 139 -0.46 18.04 -14.19
C THR A 139 0.14 18.39 -12.84
N VAL A 140 1.45 18.64 -12.83
CA VAL A 140 2.15 19.14 -11.64
C VAL A 140 1.84 20.62 -11.46
N HIS A 141 1.35 20.98 -10.28
CA HIS A 141 1.10 22.33 -9.83
C HIS A 141 2.05 22.69 -8.69
N THR A 142 2.54 23.93 -8.68
CA THR A 142 3.30 24.47 -7.55
C THR A 142 2.36 25.29 -6.68
N VAL A 143 2.14 24.87 -5.43
CA VAL A 143 1.43 25.64 -4.42
C VAL A 143 2.44 26.50 -3.66
N THR A 144 2.29 27.81 -3.71
CA THR A 144 3.15 28.77 -3.03
C THR A 144 2.34 29.52 -1.99
N LEU A 145 2.88 29.58 -0.77
CA LEU A 145 2.32 30.31 0.35
C LEU A 145 3.23 31.51 0.61
N THR A 146 2.66 32.71 0.67
CA THR A 146 3.37 33.95 0.99
C THR A 146 2.65 34.72 2.07
N VAL A 147 3.37 35.29 3.02
CA VAL A 147 2.81 36.22 4.02
C VAL A 147 3.21 37.63 3.62
N ASP A 148 2.23 38.49 3.34
CA ASP A 148 2.45 39.86 2.83
C ASP A 148 3.41 39.97 1.62
N GLY A 149 3.41 38.94 0.78
CA GLY A 149 4.26 38.84 -0.40
C GLY A 149 5.63 38.19 -0.16
N GLU A 150 6.03 37.96 1.08
CA GLU A 150 7.25 37.23 1.41
C GLU A 150 7.01 35.70 1.41
N PRO A 151 7.89 34.89 0.81
CA PRO A 151 7.74 33.43 0.78
C PRO A 151 7.66 32.81 2.18
N TYR A 152 6.63 32.00 2.40
CA TYR A 152 6.43 31.22 3.64
C TYR A 152 6.71 29.74 3.41
N ALA A 153 6.08 29.14 2.39
CA ALA A 153 6.27 27.73 2.04
C ALA A 153 5.95 27.50 0.55
N SER A 154 6.48 26.42 -0.03
CA SER A 154 6.11 25.99 -1.37
C SER A 154 6.05 24.46 -1.43
N ARG A 155 5.11 23.92 -2.23
CA ARG A 155 4.90 22.48 -2.41
C ARG A 155 4.55 22.18 -3.86
N ARG A 156 4.93 21.00 -4.35
CA ARG A 156 4.51 20.52 -5.67
C ARG A 156 3.45 19.44 -5.49
N LEU A 157 2.27 19.65 -6.04
CA LEU A 157 1.14 18.74 -5.99
C LEU A 157 0.74 18.31 -7.40
N VAL A 158 0.15 17.13 -7.55
CA VAL A 158 -0.31 16.62 -8.85
C VAL A 158 -1.80 16.43 -8.80
N THR A 159 -2.50 16.94 -9.81
CA THR A 159 -3.95 16.72 -9.98
C THR A 159 -4.23 15.29 -10.42
N ASP A 160 -5.36 14.76 -9.98
CA ASP A 160 -5.86 13.48 -10.48
C ASP A 160 -6.28 13.56 -11.97
N GLN A 161 -6.76 12.44 -12.50
CA GLN A 161 -7.21 12.34 -13.89
C GLN A 161 -8.43 13.22 -14.22
N PHE A 162 -9.13 13.77 -13.21
CA PHE A 162 -10.25 14.69 -13.37
C PHE A 162 -9.87 16.15 -13.15
N GLY A 163 -8.59 16.46 -12.91
CA GLY A 163 -8.16 17.83 -12.63
C GLY A 163 -8.49 18.27 -11.20
N THR A 164 -8.54 17.33 -10.26
CA THR A 164 -8.79 17.58 -8.84
C THR A 164 -7.49 17.44 -8.04
N LEU A 165 -7.18 18.43 -7.22
CA LEU A 165 -6.25 18.32 -6.11
C LEU A 165 -7.05 17.90 -4.87
N PRO A 166 -6.84 16.68 -4.33
CA PRO A 166 -7.50 16.25 -3.11
C PRO A 166 -7.08 17.12 -1.92
N SER A 167 -7.88 17.11 -0.85
CA SER A 167 -7.59 17.80 0.41
C SER A 167 -6.16 17.49 0.89
N THR A 168 -5.31 18.52 0.89
CA THR A 168 -3.88 18.42 1.18
C THR A 168 -3.50 19.45 2.23
N VAL A 169 -2.83 19.03 3.30
CA VAL A 169 -2.26 19.94 4.29
C VAL A 169 -1.11 20.73 3.67
N VAL A 170 -1.24 22.05 3.61
CA VAL A 170 -0.24 22.93 2.99
C VAL A 170 0.55 23.74 4.03
N ALA A 171 -0.06 24.07 5.17
CA ALA A 171 0.62 24.64 6.33
C ALA A 171 0.05 24.02 7.63
N PRO A 172 0.69 22.98 8.20
CA PRO A 172 0.31 22.48 9.51
C PRO A 172 0.64 23.53 10.58
N GLN A 173 -0.28 23.73 11.52
CA GLN A 173 -0.11 24.63 12.68
C GLN A 173 0.58 25.96 12.36
N PHE A 174 -0.05 26.72 11.46
CA PHE A 174 0.53 27.91 10.85
C PHE A 174 1.13 28.87 11.88
N GLY A 175 2.39 29.26 11.64
CA GLY A 175 3.10 30.25 12.42
C GLY A 175 3.82 29.73 13.68
N LEU A 176 3.58 28.48 14.10
CA LEU A 176 4.22 27.90 15.28
C LEU A 176 5.61 27.31 14.99
N ALA A 177 5.82 26.78 13.79
CA ALA A 177 7.14 26.33 13.34
C ALA A 177 7.95 27.55 12.85
N ALA A 178 8.92 28.01 13.64
CA ALA A 178 9.85 29.06 13.24
C ALA A 178 11.29 28.52 13.21
N ALA A 179 11.97 28.69 12.08
CA ALA A 179 13.32 28.16 11.85
C ALA A 179 14.40 28.79 12.76
N ASP A 180 14.09 29.92 13.40
CA ASP A 180 14.96 30.68 14.29
C ASP A 180 14.73 30.38 15.78
N ALA A 181 13.77 29.53 16.12
CA ALA A 181 13.43 29.17 17.50
C ALA A 181 13.61 27.68 17.74
N ASP A 182 14.60 27.31 18.57
CA ASP A 182 14.75 25.94 19.07
C ASP A 182 13.46 25.49 19.78
N GLY A 183 12.72 24.57 19.16
CA GLY A 183 11.45 24.02 19.66
C GLY A 183 10.19 24.75 19.20
N GLY A 184 10.27 25.72 18.28
CA GLY A 184 9.11 26.47 17.77
C GLY A 184 8.64 27.61 18.69
N LEU A 185 7.64 28.37 18.22
CA LEU A 185 7.06 29.50 18.94
C LEU A 185 5.86 29.05 19.78
N THR A 186 5.71 29.66 20.95
CA THR A 186 4.43 29.63 21.66
C THR A 186 3.37 30.36 20.85
N LYS A 187 2.09 30.07 21.11
CA LYS A 187 0.99 30.76 20.41
C LYS A 187 1.09 32.28 20.53
N ALA A 188 1.37 32.82 21.71
CA ALA A 188 1.49 34.26 21.94
C ALA A 188 2.67 34.90 21.18
N GLU A 189 3.78 34.18 21.02
CA GLU A 189 4.93 34.63 20.22
C GLU A 189 4.59 34.62 18.72
N ALA A 190 3.95 33.56 18.25
CA ALA A 190 3.50 33.44 16.87
C ALA A 190 2.43 34.49 16.53
N ALA A 191 1.48 34.76 17.44
CA ALA A 191 0.48 35.80 17.27
C ALA A 191 1.12 37.18 17.10
N ARG A 192 2.09 37.55 17.94
CA ARG A 192 2.83 38.82 17.79
C ARG A 192 3.58 38.94 16.46
N ARG A 193 3.96 37.81 15.86
CA ARG A 193 4.73 37.76 14.61
C ARG A 193 3.85 37.74 13.36
N TRP A 194 2.69 37.10 13.44
CA TRP A 194 1.89 36.74 12.27
C TRP A 194 0.48 37.30 12.28
N ALA A 195 -0.08 37.69 13.43
CA ALA A 195 -1.39 38.32 13.47
C ALA A 195 -1.36 39.65 12.71
N ASP A 196 -2.50 40.02 12.11
CA ASP A 196 -2.70 41.20 11.27
C ASP A 196 -1.99 41.15 9.90
N HIS A 197 -1.28 40.07 9.57
CA HIS A 197 -0.74 39.81 8.24
C HIS A 197 -1.73 39.06 7.34
N ALA A 198 -1.46 38.98 6.05
CA ALA A 198 -2.26 38.23 5.08
C ALA A 198 -1.46 37.06 4.49
N LEU A 199 -1.99 35.84 4.62
CA LEU A 199 -1.47 34.65 3.95
C LEU A 199 -2.10 34.52 2.57
N SER A 200 -1.31 34.65 1.52
CA SER A 200 -1.71 34.35 0.15
C SER A 200 -1.26 32.96 -0.25
N VAL A 201 -2.17 32.20 -0.86
CA VAL A 201 -1.95 30.88 -1.43
C VAL A 201 -2.13 30.99 -2.93
N ALA A 202 -1.08 30.67 -3.69
CA ALA A 202 -1.11 30.64 -5.15
C ALA A 202 -0.85 29.21 -5.64
N VAL A 203 -1.62 28.75 -6.61
CA VAL A 203 -1.42 27.47 -7.30
C VAL A 203 -1.01 27.78 -8.72
N ASP A 204 0.23 27.44 -9.06
CA ASP A 204 0.85 27.73 -10.35
C ASP A 204 0.90 26.47 -11.22
N ALA A 205 0.66 26.63 -12.52
CA ALA A 205 0.86 25.61 -13.55
C ALA A 205 1.76 26.20 -14.64
N ALA A 206 2.87 25.54 -14.96
CA ALA A 206 3.82 25.99 -15.99
C ALA A 206 4.25 27.48 -15.83
N GLY A 207 4.45 27.93 -14.59
CA GLY A 207 4.88 29.30 -14.26
C GLY A 207 3.79 30.37 -14.35
N ARG A 208 2.51 29.99 -14.46
CA ARG A 208 1.37 30.90 -14.36
C ARG A 208 0.46 30.51 -13.21
N THR A 209 0.02 31.47 -12.42
CA THR A 209 -0.99 31.25 -11.38
C THR A 209 -2.33 30.92 -12.01
N VAL A 210 -2.85 29.73 -11.69
CA VAL A 210 -4.13 29.23 -12.19
C VAL A 210 -5.23 29.27 -11.12
N ALA A 211 -4.87 29.34 -9.84
CA ALA A 211 -5.80 29.61 -8.76
C ALA A 211 -5.08 30.35 -7.63
N SER A 212 -5.78 31.21 -6.91
CA SER A 212 -5.20 31.87 -5.73
C SER A 212 -6.29 32.28 -4.74
N ALA A 213 -5.94 32.31 -3.47
CA ALA A 213 -6.76 32.89 -2.42
C ALA A 213 -5.88 33.60 -1.38
N THR A 214 -6.46 34.55 -0.66
CA THR A 214 -5.78 35.26 0.43
C THR A 214 -6.65 35.18 1.66
N LEU A 215 -6.04 34.80 2.78
CA LEU A 215 -6.66 34.71 4.10
C LEU A 215 -6.03 35.74 5.04
N PRO A 216 -6.83 36.53 5.78
CA PRO A 216 -6.31 37.30 6.90
C PRO A 216 -5.84 36.33 7.99
N VAL A 217 -4.69 36.61 8.58
CA VAL A 217 -4.16 35.89 9.74
C VAL A 217 -4.58 36.63 11.01
N VAL A 218 -5.26 35.92 11.90
CA VAL A 218 -5.77 36.48 13.16
C VAL A 218 -5.16 35.77 14.37
N ASP A 219 -5.06 36.50 15.49
CA ASP A 219 -4.62 35.93 16.77
C ASP A 219 -5.65 34.92 17.32
N THR A 220 -6.93 35.34 17.35
CA THR A 220 -8.06 34.51 17.81
C THR A 220 -9.22 34.58 16.82
N GLY A 221 -9.66 33.43 16.30
CA GLY A 221 -10.74 33.33 15.32
C GLY A 221 -12.14 33.14 15.91
N GLY A 222 -12.28 33.12 17.23
CA GLY A 222 -13.54 32.84 17.94
C GLY A 222 -14.00 31.37 17.92
N ALA A 223 -13.38 30.53 17.09
CA ALA A 223 -13.56 29.08 17.07
C ALA A 223 -12.56 28.36 17.99
N LEU A 224 -12.93 27.15 18.40
CA LEU A 224 -12.09 26.29 19.23
C LEU A 224 -10.93 25.74 18.39
N SER A 225 -9.68 25.97 18.81
CA SER A 225 -8.48 25.43 18.18
C SER A 225 -7.47 24.99 19.23
N GLY A 226 -6.49 24.16 18.85
CA GLY A 226 -5.48 23.68 19.78
C GLY A 226 -4.46 22.74 19.16
N PHE A 227 -3.36 22.57 19.88
CA PHE A 227 -2.24 21.71 19.48
C PHE A 227 -1.55 21.10 20.70
N VAL A 228 -0.87 19.98 20.48
CA VAL A 228 -0.05 19.35 21.52
C VAL A 228 1.22 20.16 21.71
N CYS A 229 1.58 20.41 22.96
CA CYS A 229 2.75 21.20 23.33
C CYS A 229 3.54 20.63 24.51
N ASP A 230 4.70 21.23 24.77
CA ASP A 230 5.48 21.05 25.99
C ASP A 230 4.94 21.91 27.15
N GLY A 231 5.57 21.81 28.32
CA GLY A 231 5.17 22.59 29.50
C GLY A 231 5.40 24.10 29.39
N ALA A 232 6.12 24.56 28.36
CA ALA A 232 6.31 25.97 28.05
C ALA A 232 5.31 26.47 26.98
N GLY A 233 4.45 25.60 26.44
CA GLY A 233 3.44 25.95 25.43
C GLY A 233 3.97 25.96 23.99
N ARG A 234 5.11 25.31 23.74
CA ARG A 234 5.68 25.15 22.39
C ARG A 234 5.26 23.84 21.74
N PRO A 235 5.03 23.80 20.41
CA PRO A 235 4.50 22.63 19.74
C PRO A 235 5.39 21.39 19.93
N SER A 236 4.78 20.24 20.21
CA SER A 236 5.46 18.97 20.49
C SER A 236 4.67 17.79 19.93
N GLU A 237 4.51 17.76 18.61
CA GLU A 237 3.74 16.72 17.92
C GLU A 237 4.40 15.34 17.98
N VAL A 238 5.71 15.27 18.21
CA VAL A 238 6.48 14.04 18.31
C VAL A 238 7.10 13.92 19.68
N VAL A 239 6.63 12.95 20.47
CA VAL A 239 7.07 12.76 21.86
C VAL A 239 7.68 11.39 22.07
N SER A 240 8.73 11.34 22.90
CA SER A 240 9.28 10.08 23.43
C SER A 240 8.32 9.49 24.46
N ARG A 241 8.20 8.16 24.55
CA ARG A 241 7.57 7.50 25.71
C ARG A 241 8.16 7.89 27.06
N THR A 242 9.43 8.33 27.10
CA THR A 242 10.09 8.80 28.33
C THR A 242 10.03 10.31 28.49
N ALA A 243 9.17 11.01 27.75
CA ALA A 243 9.05 12.46 27.80
C ALA A 243 8.31 12.93 29.08
N ASP A 244 8.49 14.22 29.37
CA ASP A 244 7.72 14.99 30.33
C ASP A 244 6.19 14.88 30.06
N PRO A 245 5.33 15.32 31.00
CA PRO A 245 3.88 15.29 30.80
C PRO A 245 3.45 15.86 29.44
N LEU A 246 2.42 15.28 28.84
CA LEU A 246 1.79 15.83 27.64
C LEU A 246 0.99 17.09 28.01
N PHE A 247 1.18 18.18 27.26
CA PHE A 247 0.40 19.40 27.42
C PHE A 247 -0.40 19.70 26.16
N LEU A 248 -1.48 20.45 26.34
CA LEU A 248 -2.37 20.87 25.27
C LEU A 248 -2.57 22.39 25.35
N SER A 249 -2.22 23.09 24.29
CA SER A 249 -2.55 24.50 24.14
C SER A 249 -3.91 24.60 23.48
N LEU A 250 -4.80 25.42 24.04
CA LEU A 250 -6.17 25.60 23.58
C LEU A 250 -6.47 27.09 23.41
N ASP A 251 -7.25 27.39 22.39
CA ASP A 251 -7.82 28.71 22.18
C ASP A 251 -9.32 28.64 21.93
N GLY A 252 -10.03 29.73 22.24
CA GLY A 252 -11.49 29.79 22.16
C GLY A 252 -12.20 29.09 23.32
N VAL A 253 -11.48 28.56 24.32
CA VAL A 253 -12.06 28.04 25.57
C VAL A 253 -11.93 29.06 26.69
N PRO A 254 -13.04 29.55 27.29
CA PRO A 254 -12.95 30.45 28.44
C PRO A 254 -12.25 29.81 29.64
N GLY A 255 -11.37 30.55 30.30
CA GLY A 255 -10.75 30.11 31.55
C GLY A 255 -11.79 29.75 32.61
N GLY A 256 -11.57 28.65 33.34
CA GLY A 256 -12.52 28.06 34.27
C GLY A 256 -13.50 27.05 33.64
N THR A 257 -13.46 26.84 32.33
CA THR A 257 -14.27 25.80 31.65
C THR A 257 -13.71 24.42 31.94
N VAL A 258 -14.58 23.47 32.29
CA VAL A 258 -14.23 22.04 32.39
C VAL A 258 -14.20 21.44 30.99
N ILE A 259 -13.11 20.76 30.65
CA ILE A 259 -12.96 20.03 29.40
C ILE A 259 -12.69 18.55 29.66
N ARG A 260 -13.15 17.69 28.75
CA ARG A 260 -12.84 16.27 28.66
C ARG A 260 -11.98 16.05 27.42
N VAL A 261 -10.77 15.57 27.60
CA VAL A 261 -9.83 15.26 26.53
C VAL A 261 -9.74 13.75 26.40
N SER A 262 -10.12 13.21 25.24
CA SER A 262 -10.03 11.79 24.92
C SER A 262 -8.93 11.58 23.90
N VAL A 263 -7.98 10.70 24.18
CA VAL A 263 -6.97 10.29 23.21
C VAL A 263 -7.53 9.14 22.39
N VAL A 264 -7.53 9.26 21.07
CA VAL A 264 -8.12 8.28 20.15
C VAL A 264 -7.08 7.87 19.10
N PRO A 265 -7.20 6.68 18.47
CA PRO A 265 -6.37 6.36 17.32
C PRO A 265 -6.54 7.41 16.23
N SER A 266 -5.45 7.77 15.55
CA SER A 266 -5.54 8.78 14.50
C SER A 266 -6.39 8.29 13.32
N GLN A 267 -7.26 9.15 12.80
CA GLN A 267 -8.02 8.92 11.57
C GLN A 267 -8.05 10.17 10.69
N ALA A 268 -8.21 9.98 9.39
CA ALA A 268 -8.36 11.10 8.47
C ALA A 268 -9.80 11.62 8.44
N GLU A 269 -9.97 12.94 8.32
CA GLU A 269 -11.24 13.61 8.01
C GLU A 269 -12.37 13.40 9.02
N TRP A 270 -12.11 13.65 10.32
CA TRP A 270 -13.14 13.61 11.36
C TRP A 270 -14.41 14.41 11.01
N VAL A 271 -15.57 13.74 11.09
CA VAL A 271 -16.90 14.32 10.89
C VAL A 271 -17.78 14.19 12.12
N VAL A 272 -18.71 15.14 12.29
CA VAL A 272 -19.68 15.11 13.39
C VAL A 272 -20.50 13.83 13.29
N GLY A 273 -20.54 13.07 14.39
CA GLY A 273 -21.17 11.74 14.47
C GLY A 273 -20.18 10.58 14.54
N ASP A 274 -18.91 10.79 14.23
CA ASP A 274 -17.87 9.75 14.34
C ASP A 274 -17.74 9.24 15.77
N ALA A 275 -17.52 7.93 15.94
CA ALA A 275 -17.39 7.34 17.27
C ALA A 275 -16.11 7.83 17.96
N ILE A 276 -16.21 8.17 19.26
CA ILE A 276 -15.06 8.51 20.11
C ILE A 276 -14.75 7.29 20.98
N GLU A 277 -13.74 6.52 20.56
CA GLU A 277 -13.23 5.37 21.33
C GLU A 277 -11.84 5.68 21.88
N ALA A 278 -11.77 6.04 23.16
CA ALA A 278 -10.51 6.39 23.80
C ALA A 278 -9.56 5.18 23.86
N VAL A 279 -8.29 5.39 23.51
CA VAL A 279 -7.25 4.36 23.66
C VAL A 279 -7.06 4.02 25.13
N ALA A 280 -6.78 2.75 25.43
CA ALA A 280 -6.55 2.29 26.79
C ALA A 280 -5.05 2.26 27.11
N ASP A 281 -4.69 2.57 28.36
CA ASP A 281 -3.32 2.37 28.86
C ASP A 281 -3.01 0.88 29.11
N ALA A 282 -1.78 0.60 29.55
CA ALA A 282 -1.31 -0.77 29.84
C ALA A 282 -2.18 -1.52 30.88
N ASP A 283 -2.93 -0.80 31.72
CA ASP A 283 -3.87 -1.37 32.70
C ASP A 283 -5.30 -1.46 32.16
N SER A 284 -5.50 -1.29 30.85
CA SER A 284 -6.81 -1.26 30.18
C SER A 284 -7.73 -0.12 30.64
N ARG A 285 -7.17 0.99 31.14
CA ARG A 285 -7.96 2.17 31.52
C ARG A 285 -8.03 3.15 30.34
N PRO A 286 -9.21 3.67 29.97
CA PRO A 286 -9.31 4.63 28.88
C PRO A 286 -8.53 5.92 29.21
N LEU A 287 -7.77 6.41 28.24
CA LEU A 287 -7.00 7.65 28.34
C LEU A 287 -7.91 8.85 28.07
N VAL A 288 -8.71 9.16 29.09
CA VAL A 288 -9.59 10.32 29.17
C VAL A 288 -9.18 11.16 30.38
N VAL A 289 -9.03 12.47 30.18
CA VAL A 289 -8.73 13.44 31.24
C VAL A 289 -9.84 14.48 31.31
N GLU A 290 -10.42 14.66 32.48
CA GLU A 290 -11.25 15.83 32.79
C GLU A 290 -10.43 16.83 33.58
N THR A 291 -10.39 18.08 33.12
CA THR A 291 -9.61 19.14 33.75
C THR A 291 -10.21 20.51 33.47
N VAL A 292 -9.77 21.53 34.22
CA VAL A 292 -10.24 22.90 34.08
C VAL A 292 -9.21 23.69 33.27
N VAL A 293 -9.67 24.40 32.24
CA VAL A 293 -8.82 25.30 31.47
C VAL A 293 -8.39 26.47 32.36
N GLY A 294 -7.07 26.71 32.43
CA GLY A 294 -6.47 27.78 33.20
C GLY A 294 -6.64 29.15 32.54
N GLY A 295 -5.61 30.01 32.65
CA GLY A 295 -5.55 31.25 31.87
C GLY A 295 -5.48 31.00 30.37
N ALA A 296 -5.81 32.01 29.55
CA ALA A 296 -5.88 31.89 28.08
C ALA A 296 -4.56 31.46 27.40
N GLU A 297 -3.42 31.58 28.09
CA GLU A 297 -2.10 31.21 27.57
C GLU A 297 -1.45 30.03 28.33
N GLU A 298 -2.14 29.43 29.31
CA GLU A 298 -1.57 28.38 30.14
C GLU A 298 -1.84 26.99 29.55
N PRO A 299 -0.81 26.21 29.16
CA PRO A 299 -1.00 24.86 28.63
C PRO A 299 -1.70 23.94 29.63
N VAL A 300 -2.67 23.19 29.16
CA VAL A 300 -3.40 22.22 29.96
C VAL A 300 -2.57 20.95 30.07
N ARG A 301 -2.14 20.61 31.28
CA ARG A 301 -1.46 19.33 31.54
C ARG A 301 -2.46 18.17 31.44
N LEU A 302 -2.12 17.16 30.64
CA LEU A 302 -2.91 15.93 30.49
C LEU A 302 -2.33 14.83 31.38
N PHE A 303 -1.62 13.86 30.81
CA PHE A 303 -1.04 12.71 31.54
C PHE A 303 0.44 12.50 31.15
N GLN A 304 1.11 11.54 31.82
CA GLN A 304 2.47 11.15 31.46
C GLN A 304 2.46 10.33 30.16
N VAL A 305 3.32 10.68 29.20
CA VAL A 305 3.35 10.05 27.87
C VAL A 305 3.67 8.55 27.93
N ASP A 306 4.33 8.08 28.99
CA ASP A 306 4.65 6.67 29.22
C ASP A 306 3.42 5.74 29.28
N ARG A 307 2.23 6.30 29.51
CA ARG A 307 0.94 5.61 29.48
C ARG A 307 0.45 5.28 28.06
N LEU A 308 1.02 5.91 27.03
CA LEU A 308 0.72 5.62 25.63
C LEU A 308 1.75 4.63 25.05
N GLU A 309 1.25 3.68 24.26
CA GLU A 309 2.11 2.87 23.39
C GLU A 309 2.54 3.69 22.17
N PRO A 310 3.66 3.33 21.50
CA PRO A 310 4.06 3.99 20.27
C PRO A 310 2.97 3.92 19.19
N GLY A 311 2.68 5.05 18.55
CA GLY A 311 1.59 5.16 17.59
C GLY A 311 1.23 6.61 17.26
N SER A 312 0.29 6.76 16.33
CA SER A 312 -0.32 8.03 15.94
C SER A 312 -1.70 8.17 16.58
N PHE A 313 -1.94 9.29 17.23
CA PHE A 313 -3.16 9.57 17.97
C PHE A 313 -3.70 10.96 17.62
N ASP A 314 -5.01 11.11 17.73
CA ASP A 314 -5.68 12.41 17.75
C ASP A 314 -6.23 12.67 19.16
N LEU A 315 -6.47 13.94 19.48
CA LEU A 315 -7.08 14.33 20.76
C LEU A 315 -8.43 14.99 20.50
N VAL A 316 -9.49 14.38 21.04
CA VAL A 316 -10.83 14.97 21.01
C VAL A 316 -11.05 15.75 22.30
N VAL A 317 -11.24 17.06 22.16
CA VAL A 317 -11.43 18.02 23.25
C VAL A 317 -12.88 18.45 23.30
N ARG A 318 -13.57 18.09 24.38
CA ARG A 318 -14.98 18.41 24.61
C ARG A 318 -15.16 19.35 25.80
N PRO A 319 -15.74 20.54 25.63
CA PRO A 319 -16.23 21.35 26.75
C PRO A 319 -17.40 20.64 27.46
N VAL A 320 -17.26 20.36 28.75
CA VAL A 320 -18.25 19.60 29.54
C VAL A 320 -19.18 20.53 30.30
N ARG A 321 -20.50 20.28 30.21
CA ARG A 321 -21.51 20.88 31.09
C ARG A 321 -22.16 19.78 31.91
N TYR A 322 -21.87 19.75 33.20
CA TYR A 322 -22.48 18.78 34.11
C TYR A 322 -24.03 18.90 34.07
N GLY A 323 -24.70 17.78 33.79
CA GLY A 323 -26.16 17.68 33.67
C GLY A 323 -26.73 17.73 32.24
N PHE A 324 -25.89 17.72 31.20
CA PHE A 324 -26.32 17.68 29.79
C PHE A 324 -25.99 16.33 29.14
N GLU A 325 -27.01 15.56 28.78
CA GLU A 325 -26.85 14.21 28.18
C GLU A 325 -26.02 14.20 26.89
N ALA A 326 -26.07 15.28 26.11
CA ALA A 326 -25.32 15.42 24.87
C ALA A 326 -23.80 15.34 25.08
N ASP A 327 -23.30 15.75 26.24
CA ASP A 327 -21.86 15.79 26.53
C ASP A 327 -21.34 14.39 26.92
N GLU A 328 -22.23 13.43 27.19
CA GLU A 328 -21.93 12.02 27.52
C GLU A 328 -21.99 11.06 26.32
N VAL A 329 -22.42 11.53 25.14
CA VAL A 329 -22.49 10.70 23.94
C VAL A 329 -21.07 10.42 23.42
N PRO A 330 -20.63 9.16 23.25
CA PRO A 330 -19.29 8.81 22.77
C PRO A 330 -19.19 8.95 21.24
N ALA A 331 -19.62 10.09 20.71
CA ALA A 331 -19.52 10.44 19.29
C ALA A 331 -19.18 11.92 19.14
N LEU A 332 -18.46 12.29 18.08
CA LEU A 332 -17.98 13.64 17.82
C LEU A 332 -19.16 14.59 17.66
N GLY A 333 -19.23 15.60 18.51
CA GLY A 333 -20.21 16.67 18.45
C GLY A 333 -19.70 17.87 17.66
N SER A 334 -20.62 18.73 17.23
CA SER A 334 -20.28 19.99 16.55
C SER A 334 -19.56 21.03 17.43
N ARG A 335 -19.41 20.74 18.73
CA ARG A 335 -18.71 21.58 19.71
C ARG A 335 -17.36 21.01 20.15
N ASP A 336 -17.02 19.82 19.65
CA ASP A 336 -15.75 19.18 19.95
C ASP A 336 -14.67 19.73 19.02
N LEU A 337 -13.46 19.86 19.54
CA LEU A 337 -12.26 20.08 18.74
C LEU A 337 -11.54 18.76 18.59
N VAL A 338 -11.04 18.50 17.37
CA VAL A 338 -10.09 17.42 17.13
C VAL A 338 -8.74 18.03 16.85
N VAL A 339 -7.81 17.84 17.78
CA VAL A 339 -6.40 18.11 17.55
C VAL A 339 -5.85 16.95 16.74
N GLY A 340 -5.42 17.24 15.52
CA GLY A 340 -5.05 16.24 14.53
C GLY A 340 -6.11 15.92 13.48
N ARG A 341 -7.06 16.83 13.24
CA ARG A 341 -8.19 16.61 12.34
C ARG A 341 -7.80 16.18 10.91
N PHE A 342 -6.71 16.73 10.40
CA PHE A 342 -6.25 16.54 9.00
C PHE A 342 -4.86 15.88 8.90
N ALA A 343 -4.16 15.72 10.01
CA ALA A 343 -2.86 15.06 10.14
C ALA A 343 -2.71 14.58 11.59
N PRO A 344 -1.95 13.51 11.90
CA PRO A 344 -1.87 12.99 13.26
C PRO A 344 -1.56 14.07 14.30
N GLY A 345 -2.43 14.22 15.31
CA GLY A 345 -2.29 15.25 16.34
C GLY A 345 -1.17 14.99 17.35
N LEU A 346 -0.78 13.73 17.51
CA LEU A 346 0.27 13.26 18.39
C LEU A 346 0.93 12.00 17.83
N LEU A 347 2.25 11.99 17.76
CA LEU A 347 3.05 10.83 17.40
C LEU A 347 3.93 10.43 18.60
N VAL A 348 3.62 9.27 19.20
CA VAL A 348 4.40 8.70 20.29
C VAL A 348 5.43 7.74 19.72
N ARG A 349 6.70 7.94 20.07
CA ARG A 349 7.84 7.10 19.62
C ARG A 349 8.66 6.59 20.79
N ASP A 350 9.42 5.52 20.53
CA ASP A 350 10.49 5.12 21.44
C ASP A 350 11.67 6.10 21.36
N ARG A 351 12.33 6.34 22.50
CA ARG A 351 13.38 7.36 22.71
C ARG A 351 14.52 7.35 21.68
N ALA A 352 14.76 6.22 21.00
CA ALA A 352 15.80 6.10 19.97
C ALA A 352 15.44 6.75 18.61
N LEU A 353 14.20 7.21 18.43
CA LEU A 353 13.66 7.74 17.16
C LEU A 353 13.27 9.23 17.22
N VAL A 354 13.54 9.91 18.34
CA VAL A 354 13.07 11.29 18.61
C VAL A 354 14.04 12.35 18.08
N ASP A 355 15.32 12.01 17.89
CA ASP A 355 16.35 12.94 17.38
C ASP A 355 16.38 13.04 15.84
N ARG A 356 15.36 12.54 15.13
CA ARG A 356 15.23 12.67 13.67
C ARG A 356 13.95 13.46 13.33
N PRO A 357 14.04 14.58 12.58
CA PRO A 357 12.86 15.31 12.16
C PRO A 357 11.95 14.41 11.32
N VAL A 358 10.66 14.46 11.63
CA VAL A 358 9.60 13.84 10.83
C VAL A 358 9.27 14.82 9.71
N GLY A 359 9.06 14.30 8.50
CA GLY A 359 8.49 15.06 7.38
C GLY A 359 7.02 15.46 7.60
N VAL A 360 6.73 16.15 8.70
CA VAL A 360 5.58 17.05 8.85
C VAL A 360 6.18 18.44 9.06
N ALA A 361 6.35 19.12 7.92
CA ALA A 361 6.70 20.53 7.72
C ALA A 361 7.19 21.35 8.93
N ALA A 362 8.52 21.41 9.12
CA ALA A 362 9.14 22.67 9.47
C ALA A 362 9.56 23.35 8.16
N ALA A 363 9.05 24.55 7.89
CA ALA A 363 9.43 25.34 6.73
C ALA A 363 10.86 25.90 6.91
N PRO A 364 11.80 25.68 5.97
CA PRO A 364 12.99 26.50 5.90
C PRO A 364 12.66 27.77 5.09
N SER A 365 12.69 28.95 5.73
CA SER A 365 12.68 30.22 4.99
C SER A 365 14.11 30.74 4.80
N ALA A 366 14.38 31.13 3.56
CA ALA A 366 15.62 31.75 3.13
C ALA A 366 15.61 33.25 3.48
N GLN A 367 16.72 33.79 4.00
CA GLN A 367 17.39 34.97 3.41
C GLN A 367 18.75 35.32 4.07
N THR A 368 19.78 35.30 3.19
CA THR A 368 20.93 36.23 3.05
C THR A 368 21.95 36.43 4.19
N THR A 369 23.04 35.65 4.16
CA THR A 369 24.40 36.18 3.87
C THR A 369 25.24 35.09 3.19
N GLY A 370 26.11 35.47 2.25
CA GLY A 370 26.74 34.57 1.29
C GLY A 370 27.62 33.46 1.88
N ALA A 371 27.06 32.26 1.93
CA ALA A 371 27.74 30.97 1.84
C ALA A 371 26.67 29.95 1.45
N ALA A 372 26.90 29.14 0.41
CA ALA A 372 25.92 28.15 -0.06
C ALA A 372 25.63 27.14 1.05
N ALA A 373 24.37 27.08 1.49
CA ALA A 373 23.86 26.06 2.40
C ALA A 373 23.57 24.75 1.62
N PRO A 374 23.75 23.58 2.23
CA PRO A 374 23.62 22.29 1.57
C PRO A 374 22.16 21.99 1.26
N GLU A 375 21.92 21.60 0.01
CA GLU A 375 20.62 21.19 -0.52
C GLU A 375 20.24 19.84 0.10
N VAL A 376 19.19 19.82 0.94
CA VAL A 376 18.59 18.58 1.42
C VAL A 376 17.95 17.89 0.23
N VAL A 377 18.58 16.81 -0.24
CA VAL A 377 18.08 15.96 -1.32
C VAL A 377 16.87 15.19 -0.79
N GLU A 378 15.66 15.73 -1.00
CA GLU A 378 14.46 14.91 -1.06
C GLU A 378 14.65 13.89 -2.18
N GLY A 379 14.60 12.60 -1.84
CA GLY A 379 14.60 11.51 -2.81
C GLY A 379 13.45 11.73 -3.80
N GLY A 380 13.80 12.13 -5.02
CA GLY A 380 12.84 12.48 -6.06
C GLY A 380 11.86 11.35 -6.31
N ILE A 381 10.58 11.63 -6.07
CA ILE A 381 9.49 10.86 -6.67
C ILE A 381 9.57 11.11 -8.18
N PRO A 382 9.68 10.06 -9.02
CA PRO A 382 9.74 10.24 -10.47
C PRO A 382 8.49 10.99 -10.99
N PRO A 383 8.62 11.78 -12.07
CA PRO A 383 7.45 12.37 -12.73
C PRO A 383 6.53 11.24 -13.20
N GLY A 384 5.30 11.18 -12.66
CA GLY A 384 4.32 10.13 -12.96
C GLY A 384 3.70 9.40 -11.77
N SER A 385 3.93 9.84 -10.52
CA SER A 385 3.27 9.25 -9.36
C SER A 385 1.77 9.58 -9.33
N HIS A 386 0.97 8.75 -9.99
CA HIS A 386 -0.42 8.57 -9.59
C HIS A 386 -0.41 8.24 -8.10
N VAL A 387 -1.15 9.00 -7.29
CA VAL A 387 -1.51 8.51 -5.95
C VAL A 387 -2.35 7.27 -6.22
N LEU A 388 -1.74 6.08 -6.13
CA LEU A 388 -2.50 4.85 -6.35
C LEU A 388 -3.69 4.87 -5.38
N PRO A 389 -4.89 4.48 -5.81
CA PRO A 389 -5.98 4.33 -4.87
C PRO A 389 -5.65 3.26 -3.83
N ASP A 390 -6.36 3.27 -2.70
CA ASP A 390 -6.22 2.23 -1.69
C ASP A 390 -6.81 0.91 -2.20
N PRO A 391 -6.01 -0.15 -2.44
CA PRO A 391 -6.53 -1.40 -2.98
C PRO A 391 -7.46 -2.14 -2.01
N GLY A 392 -7.45 -1.81 -0.72
CA GLY A 392 -8.32 -2.42 0.30
C GLY A 392 -9.73 -1.84 0.32
N THR A 393 -9.94 -0.65 -0.24
CA THR A 393 -11.24 0.04 -0.28
C THR A 393 -11.65 0.50 -1.69
N LEU A 394 -10.77 0.34 -2.68
CA LEU A 394 -11.06 0.65 -4.07
C LEU A 394 -12.25 -0.16 -4.58
N GLU A 395 -13.15 0.52 -5.28
CA GLU A 395 -14.27 -0.07 -6.02
C GLU A 395 -14.36 0.61 -7.39
N GLU A 396 -14.29 -0.16 -8.47
CA GLU A 396 -14.50 0.33 -9.84
C GLU A 396 -15.95 0.15 -10.31
N PHE A 397 -16.62 -0.85 -9.76
CA PHE A 397 -17.99 -1.21 -10.08
C PHE A 397 -18.87 -0.99 -8.87
N ARG A 398 -19.86 -0.10 -9.03
CA ARG A 398 -20.83 0.23 -7.98
C ARG A 398 -21.69 -0.96 -7.55
N TYR A 399 -21.93 -1.92 -8.45
CA TYR A 399 -22.78 -3.07 -8.17
C TYR A 399 -22.03 -4.38 -8.44
N VAL A 400 -22.26 -5.34 -7.55
CA VAL A 400 -21.75 -6.70 -7.67
C VAL A 400 -22.91 -7.66 -7.80
N GLY A 401 -22.90 -8.46 -8.86
CA GLY A 401 -23.80 -9.57 -9.06
C GLY A 401 -23.37 -10.80 -8.26
N ALA A 402 -24.34 -11.64 -7.91
CA ALA A 402 -24.11 -12.80 -7.05
C ALA A 402 -25.01 -13.98 -7.43
N PHE A 403 -24.43 -15.17 -7.57
CA PHE A 403 -25.19 -16.42 -7.63
C PHE A 403 -24.43 -17.58 -6.98
N ALA A 404 -25.13 -18.68 -6.72
CA ALA A 404 -24.54 -19.91 -6.23
C ALA A 404 -24.52 -20.96 -7.34
N VAL A 405 -23.41 -21.68 -7.47
CA VAL A 405 -23.41 -22.99 -8.11
C VAL A 405 -23.95 -23.97 -7.08
N ASP A 406 -25.13 -24.52 -7.36
CA ASP A 406 -25.84 -25.45 -6.51
C ASP A 406 -26.63 -26.49 -7.31
N ALA A 407 -27.31 -27.40 -6.62
CA ALA A 407 -28.06 -28.48 -7.27
C ALA A 407 -29.15 -27.94 -8.24
N PRO A 408 -29.99 -26.94 -7.87
CA PRO A 408 -30.92 -26.33 -8.80
C PRO A 408 -30.28 -25.81 -10.10
N LEU A 409 -29.20 -25.02 -10.00
CA LEU A 409 -28.51 -24.49 -11.20
C LEU A 409 -27.95 -25.62 -12.05
N LEU A 410 -27.30 -26.61 -11.43
CA LEU A 410 -26.65 -27.72 -12.14
C LEU A 410 -27.67 -28.62 -12.84
N LEU A 411 -28.78 -28.97 -12.17
CA LEU A 411 -29.85 -29.78 -12.75
C LEU A 411 -30.54 -29.05 -13.91
N ALA A 412 -30.77 -27.74 -13.80
CA ALA A 412 -31.33 -26.92 -14.88
C ALA A 412 -30.43 -26.88 -16.13
N ARG A 413 -29.15 -27.20 -15.99
CA ARG A 413 -28.16 -27.29 -17.08
C ARG A 413 -27.82 -28.72 -17.48
N GLY A 414 -28.49 -29.74 -16.90
CA GLY A 414 -28.20 -31.15 -17.17
C GLY A 414 -26.82 -31.61 -16.66
N LEU A 415 -26.27 -30.93 -15.66
CA LEU A 415 -24.96 -31.22 -15.07
C LEU A 415 -25.09 -32.03 -13.78
N SER A 416 -24.07 -32.82 -13.45
CA SER A 416 -23.99 -33.55 -12.18
C SER A 416 -23.95 -32.59 -10.99
N THR A 417 -24.72 -32.90 -9.94
CA THR A 417 -24.74 -32.17 -8.66
C THR A 417 -23.59 -32.55 -7.73
N SER A 418 -22.84 -33.60 -8.09
CA SER A 418 -21.63 -34.04 -7.41
C SER A 418 -20.43 -34.04 -8.36
N LEU A 419 -19.24 -33.90 -7.77
CA LEU A 419 -17.95 -33.98 -8.43
C LEU A 419 -17.17 -35.16 -7.84
N THR A 420 -16.61 -36.00 -8.71
CA THR A 420 -15.65 -37.06 -8.33
C THR A 420 -14.27 -36.69 -8.83
N VAL A 421 -13.29 -36.59 -7.92
CA VAL A 421 -11.90 -36.24 -8.22
C VAL A 421 -10.94 -37.22 -7.56
N GLU A 422 -9.73 -37.31 -8.12
CA GLU A 422 -8.61 -37.98 -7.48
C GLU A 422 -8.05 -37.11 -6.34
N ASP A 423 -7.71 -37.75 -5.23
CA ASP A 423 -7.12 -37.16 -4.03
C ASP A 423 -5.95 -38.02 -3.54
N GLU A 424 -5.19 -37.50 -2.60
CA GLU A 424 -4.17 -38.27 -1.89
C GLU A 424 -4.79 -38.99 -0.69
N ASN A 425 -4.30 -40.18 -0.33
CA ASN A 425 -4.81 -40.93 0.82
C ASN A 425 -4.35 -40.36 2.17
N THR A 426 -3.21 -39.66 2.20
CA THR A 426 -2.56 -39.14 3.41
C THR A 426 -1.62 -37.98 3.06
N ALA A 427 -1.16 -37.24 4.07
CA ALA A 427 0.02 -36.38 3.96
C ALA A 427 1.26 -37.22 3.61
N TYR A 428 2.12 -36.70 2.73
CA TYR A 428 3.31 -37.39 2.22
C TYR A 428 4.36 -36.36 1.78
N PHE A 429 5.63 -36.76 1.71
CA PHE A 429 6.71 -35.85 1.33
C PHE A 429 7.67 -36.44 0.30
N GLN A 430 7.90 -37.75 0.31
CA GLN A 430 8.67 -38.40 -0.75
C GLN A 430 7.82 -38.49 -2.04
N PRO A 431 8.34 -38.05 -3.20
CA PRO A 431 7.65 -38.19 -4.47
C PRO A 431 7.22 -39.64 -4.72
N GLY A 432 5.93 -39.86 -5.00
CA GLY A 432 5.35 -41.20 -5.23
C GLY A 432 4.93 -41.96 -3.97
N ALA A 433 5.03 -41.36 -2.78
CA ALA A 433 4.67 -42.01 -1.50
C ALA A 433 3.18 -41.90 -1.13
N PHE A 434 2.29 -41.58 -2.07
CA PHE A 434 0.86 -41.57 -1.82
C PHE A 434 0.13 -42.54 -2.75
N THR A 435 -0.99 -43.07 -2.25
CA THR A 435 -1.92 -43.87 -3.04
C THR A 435 -3.07 -42.97 -3.47
N PRO A 436 -3.34 -42.82 -4.78
CA PRO A 436 -4.51 -42.10 -5.26
C PRO A 436 -5.80 -42.70 -4.72
N VAL A 437 -6.73 -41.86 -4.27
CA VAL A 437 -8.08 -42.25 -3.84
C VAL A 437 -9.11 -41.39 -4.52
N SER A 438 -10.25 -41.97 -4.91
CA SER A 438 -11.37 -41.19 -5.44
C SER A 438 -12.19 -40.57 -4.32
N ARG A 439 -12.47 -39.28 -4.43
CA ARG A 439 -13.36 -38.54 -3.52
C ARG A 439 -14.55 -38.00 -4.31
N THR A 440 -15.74 -38.19 -3.78
CA THR A 440 -16.98 -37.65 -4.34
C THR A 440 -17.65 -36.72 -3.35
N PHE A 441 -18.00 -35.51 -3.78
CA PHE A 441 -18.65 -34.52 -2.91
C PHE A 441 -19.53 -33.55 -3.70
N PRO A 442 -20.42 -32.78 -3.04
CA PRO A 442 -21.29 -31.83 -3.72
C PRO A 442 -20.52 -30.80 -4.54
N ARG A 443 -20.94 -30.59 -5.79
CA ARG A 443 -20.37 -29.57 -6.67
C ARG A 443 -21.04 -28.24 -6.34
N ARG A 444 -20.38 -27.37 -5.59
CA ARG A 444 -20.92 -26.09 -5.12
C ARG A 444 -19.89 -24.98 -5.17
N ALA A 445 -20.33 -23.77 -5.45
CA ALA A 445 -19.50 -22.58 -5.36
C ALA A 445 -20.35 -21.33 -5.07
N LEU A 446 -19.72 -20.31 -4.49
CA LEU A 446 -20.26 -18.96 -4.42
C LEU A 446 -19.59 -18.13 -5.50
N VAL A 447 -20.35 -17.42 -6.33
CA VAL A 447 -19.83 -16.61 -7.43
C VAL A 447 -20.20 -15.14 -7.22
N ARG A 448 -19.25 -14.24 -7.49
CA ARG A 448 -19.45 -12.79 -7.57
C ARG A 448 -18.89 -12.28 -8.90
N PHE A 449 -19.51 -11.25 -9.45
CA PHE A 449 -19.10 -10.68 -10.73
C PHE A 449 -19.50 -9.21 -10.83
N PRO A 450 -18.80 -8.38 -11.61
CA PRO A 450 -19.16 -6.98 -11.83
C PRO A 450 -20.54 -6.85 -12.48
N ALA A 451 -21.38 -5.90 -12.06
CA ALA A 451 -22.74 -5.72 -12.59
C ALA A 451 -23.08 -4.24 -12.85
N ASP A 452 -23.95 -4.00 -13.83
CA ASP A 452 -24.43 -2.65 -14.17
C ASP A 452 -25.65 -2.21 -13.32
N ALA A 453 -26.27 -3.15 -12.62
CA ALA A 453 -27.48 -2.93 -11.83
C ALA A 453 -27.45 -3.74 -10.52
N PRO A 454 -28.09 -3.23 -9.46
CA PRO A 454 -28.20 -3.96 -8.20
C PRO A 454 -29.06 -5.23 -8.37
N GLY A 455 -28.75 -6.27 -7.62
CA GLY A 455 -29.55 -7.52 -7.60
C GLY A 455 -29.34 -8.43 -8.81
N ALA A 456 -28.24 -8.28 -9.56
CA ALA A 456 -27.87 -9.23 -10.61
C ALA A 456 -27.62 -10.63 -10.02
N THR A 457 -28.28 -11.65 -10.58
CA THR A 457 -28.28 -13.03 -10.05
C THR A 457 -27.97 -14.09 -11.09
N THR A 458 -27.65 -13.70 -12.33
CA THR A 458 -27.33 -14.63 -13.42
C THR A 458 -26.10 -14.15 -14.20
N PRO A 459 -25.29 -15.08 -14.77
CA PRO A 459 -24.11 -14.71 -15.56
C PRO A 459 -24.38 -13.73 -16.72
N ALA A 460 -25.57 -13.77 -17.31
CA ALA A 460 -25.96 -12.88 -18.41
C ALA A 460 -26.14 -11.40 -17.99
N GLN A 461 -26.15 -11.13 -16.68
CA GLN A 461 -26.26 -9.77 -16.11
C GLN A 461 -24.90 -9.21 -15.69
N ILE A 462 -23.80 -9.85 -16.11
CA ILE A 462 -22.46 -9.29 -15.95
C ILE A 462 -22.38 -7.92 -16.65
N SER A 463 -21.63 -7.01 -16.03
CA SER A 463 -21.46 -5.65 -16.53
C SER A 463 -20.95 -5.65 -17.97
N THR A 464 -21.50 -4.74 -18.76
CA THR A 464 -21.11 -4.51 -20.15
C THR A 464 -20.03 -3.43 -20.29
N ALA A 465 -19.57 -2.86 -19.18
CA ALA A 465 -18.51 -1.84 -19.18
C ALA A 465 -17.17 -2.39 -19.66
N ARG A 466 -16.98 -3.72 -19.66
CA ARG A 466 -15.84 -4.39 -20.31
C ARG A 466 -16.31 -5.54 -21.19
N PRO A 467 -15.59 -5.83 -22.29
CA PRO A 467 -15.95 -6.93 -23.19
C PRO A 467 -15.74 -8.31 -22.53
N ASP A 468 -14.77 -8.41 -21.63
CA ASP A 468 -14.43 -9.62 -20.90
C ASP A 468 -13.77 -9.30 -19.54
N TYR A 469 -13.68 -10.33 -18.69
CA TYR A 469 -13.19 -10.20 -17.32
C TYR A 469 -12.23 -11.34 -16.94
N PRO A 470 -11.10 -11.04 -16.27
CA PRO A 470 -10.25 -12.06 -15.66
C PRO A 470 -10.99 -12.78 -14.53
N VAL A 471 -10.56 -14.00 -14.23
CA VAL A 471 -11.20 -14.85 -13.22
C VAL A 471 -10.28 -15.17 -12.06
N VAL A 472 -10.80 -15.06 -10.83
CA VAL A 472 -10.12 -15.46 -9.60
C VAL A 472 -10.90 -16.59 -8.93
N VAL A 473 -10.26 -17.73 -8.70
CA VAL A 473 -10.88 -18.85 -7.97
C VAL A 473 -10.22 -19.03 -6.60
N VAL A 474 -11.05 -19.02 -5.56
CA VAL A 474 -10.67 -19.27 -4.17
C VAL A 474 -10.85 -20.75 -3.83
N VAL A 475 -9.77 -21.38 -3.38
CA VAL A 475 -9.70 -22.76 -2.90
C VAL A 475 -9.50 -22.72 -1.38
N HIS A 476 -10.57 -22.94 -0.62
CA HIS A 476 -10.53 -22.76 0.84
C HIS A 476 -9.74 -23.85 1.58
N GLY A 477 -9.40 -23.58 2.84
CA GLY A 477 -8.72 -24.50 3.75
C GLY A 477 -9.62 -25.57 4.37
N ASN A 478 -9.03 -26.48 5.14
CA ASN A 478 -9.79 -27.46 5.93
C ASN A 478 -10.54 -26.76 7.08
N GLY A 479 -11.77 -27.17 7.40
CA GLY A 479 -12.56 -26.51 8.45
C GLY A 479 -13.25 -25.20 8.03
N HIS A 480 -12.96 -24.70 6.82
CA HIS A 480 -13.59 -23.50 6.25
C HIS A 480 -14.80 -23.85 5.40
N GLN A 481 -15.67 -22.86 5.19
CA GLN A 481 -16.74 -22.92 4.21
C GLN A 481 -16.39 -22.02 3.02
N PHE A 482 -16.77 -22.43 1.81
CA PHE A 482 -16.60 -21.61 0.61
C PHE A 482 -17.30 -20.24 0.72
N THR A 483 -18.37 -20.16 1.51
CA THR A 483 -19.10 -18.91 1.82
C THR A 483 -18.33 -17.95 2.72
N SER A 484 -17.34 -18.42 3.49
CA SER A 484 -16.54 -17.58 4.39
C SER A 484 -15.72 -16.50 3.65
N TYR A 485 -15.54 -16.65 2.35
CA TYR A 485 -14.76 -15.75 1.49
C TYR A 485 -15.65 -14.75 0.74
N ALA A 486 -16.95 -14.68 1.06
CA ALA A 486 -17.89 -13.82 0.33
C ALA A 486 -17.45 -12.35 0.25
N PHE A 487 -16.92 -11.80 1.37
CA PHE A 487 -16.41 -10.43 1.44
C PHE A 487 -15.28 -10.19 0.43
N LEU A 488 -14.36 -11.14 0.30
CA LEU A 488 -13.24 -11.06 -0.63
C LEU A 488 -13.70 -11.22 -2.08
N LEU A 489 -14.63 -12.15 -2.34
CA LEU A 489 -15.21 -12.33 -3.67
C LEU A 489 -15.91 -11.05 -4.14
N GLU A 490 -16.64 -10.39 -3.23
CA GLU A 490 -17.36 -9.15 -3.48
C GLU A 490 -16.40 -8.00 -3.76
N HIS A 491 -15.38 -7.82 -2.93
CA HIS A 491 -14.34 -6.80 -3.15
C HIS A 491 -13.63 -6.95 -4.48
N LEU A 492 -13.16 -8.15 -4.81
CA LEU A 492 -12.52 -8.41 -6.10
C LEU A 492 -13.51 -8.23 -7.27
N ALA A 493 -14.79 -8.61 -7.10
CA ALA A 493 -15.80 -8.35 -8.13
C ALA A 493 -16.07 -6.85 -8.33
N ALA A 494 -16.08 -6.05 -7.26
CA ALA A 494 -16.13 -4.60 -7.35
C ALA A 494 -14.91 -4.00 -8.06
N ASN A 495 -13.81 -4.74 -8.19
CA ASN A 495 -12.57 -4.35 -8.88
C ASN A 495 -12.40 -4.97 -10.28
N GLY A 496 -13.47 -5.50 -10.85
CA GLY A 496 -13.46 -5.98 -12.23
C GLY A 496 -12.93 -7.40 -12.40
N PHE A 497 -13.13 -8.28 -11.41
CA PHE A 497 -12.84 -9.71 -11.52
C PHE A 497 -14.13 -10.55 -11.45
N VAL A 498 -14.25 -11.59 -12.26
CA VAL A 498 -15.22 -12.66 -11.97
C VAL A 498 -14.59 -13.55 -10.90
N THR A 499 -15.27 -13.76 -9.77
CA THR A 499 -14.69 -14.49 -8.66
C THR A 499 -15.56 -15.65 -8.21
N ALA A 500 -14.94 -16.74 -7.79
CA ALA A 500 -15.65 -17.90 -7.27
C ALA A 500 -14.91 -18.55 -6.10
N SER A 501 -15.62 -18.92 -5.04
CA SER A 501 -15.10 -19.76 -3.96
C SER A 501 -15.75 -21.13 -4.02
N ILE A 502 -14.94 -22.18 -4.14
CA ILE A 502 -15.41 -23.55 -4.43
C ILE A 502 -15.53 -24.39 -3.15
N HIS A 503 -16.59 -25.18 -3.04
CA HIS A 503 -16.83 -26.02 -1.86
C HIS A 503 -15.97 -27.27 -1.85
N MET A 504 -15.27 -27.50 -0.75
CA MET A 504 -14.54 -28.73 -0.43
C MET A 504 -14.99 -29.28 0.93
N PRO A 505 -15.22 -30.59 1.08
CA PRO A 505 -15.49 -31.15 2.40
C PRO A 505 -14.22 -31.21 3.26
N ASN A 506 -14.42 -31.32 4.57
CA ASN A 506 -13.33 -31.53 5.51
C ASN A 506 -12.60 -32.85 5.22
N GLY A 507 -11.28 -32.85 5.42
CA GLY A 507 -10.41 -34.01 5.22
C GLY A 507 -9.89 -34.22 3.80
N VAL A 508 -10.30 -33.38 2.83
CA VAL A 508 -9.75 -33.42 1.47
C VAL A 508 -8.37 -32.76 1.41
N HIS A 509 -7.44 -33.41 0.71
CA HIS A 509 -6.04 -32.98 0.59
C HIS A 509 -5.79 -32.08 -0.64
N GLY A 510 -4.53 -31.80 -0.94
CA GLY A 510 -4.14 -30.80 -1.95
C GLY A 510 -4.52 -31.20 -3.38
N LEU A 511 -4.43 -32.49 -3.74
CA LEU A 511 -4.70 -32.97 -5.10
C LEU A 511 -6.17 -32.85 -5.47
N ALA A 512 -7.09 -33.28 -4.61
CA ALA A 512 -8.51 -33.12 -4.90
C ALA A 512 -8.94 -31.65 -4.95
N ARG A 513 -8.33 -30.78 -4.14
CA ARG A 513 -8.53 -29.32 -4.21
C ARG A 513 -8.10 -28.76 -5.56
N ALA A 514 -6.93 -29.16 -6.05
CA ALA A 514 -6.43 -28.76 -7.36
C ALA A 514 -7.31 -29.29 -8.51
N ASN A 515 -7.72 -30.56 -8.44
CA ASN A 515 -8.62 -31.16 -9.44
C ASN A 515 -10.00 -30.49 -9.46
N ALA A 516 -10.54 -30.14 -8.29
CA ALA A 516 -11.80 -29.45 -8.20
C ALA A 516 -11.76 -28.02 -8.72
N PHE A 517 -10.60 -27.34 -8.61
CA PHE A 517 -10.38 -26.06 -9.26
C PHE A 517 -10.56 -26.16 -10.78
N PHE A 518 -9.94 -27.15 -11.45
CA PHE A 518 -10.09 -27.30 -12.90
C PHE A 518 -11.53 -27.60 -13.32
N ASP A 519 -12.23 -28.44 -12.56
CA ASP A 519 -13.65 -28.73 -12.80
C ASP A 519 -14.54 -27.47 -12.70
N HIS A 520 -14.36 -26.68 -11.63
CA HIS A 520 -15.15 -25.46 -11.43
C HIS A 520 -14.77 -24.36 -12.41
N LEU A 521 -13.50 -24.23 -12.80
CA LEU A 521 -13.09 -23.28 -13.84
C LEU A 521 -13.74 -23.63 -15.18
N GLY A 522 -13.80 -24.91 -15.53
CA GLY A 522 -14.53 -25.39 -16.71
C GLY A 522 -16.02 -25.06 -16.66
N LEU A 523 -16.64 -25.24 -15.49
CA LEU A 523 -18.04 -24.84 -15.26
C LEU A 523 -18.25 -23.34 -15.44
N LEU A 524 -17.43 -22.50 -14.81
CA LEU A 524 -17.54 -21.04 -14.91
C LEU A 524 -17.45 -20.58 -16.37
N ARG A 525 -16.52 -21.14 -17.15
CA ARG A 525 -16.42 -20.88 -18.60
C ARG A 525 -17.70 -21.23 -19.34
N SER A 526 -18.34 -22.36 -19.00
CA SER A 526 -19.63 -22.73 -19.61
C SER A 526 -20.79 -21.82 -19.20
N LEU A 527 -20.70 -21.16 -18.03
CA LEU A 527 -21.73 -20.27 -17.52
C LEU A 527 -21.62 -18.85 -18.08
N PHE A 528 -20.42 -18.29 -18.14
CA PHE A 528 -20.15 -16.93 -18.62
C PHE A 528 -19.82 -16.85 -20.11
N GLY A 529 -19.43 -17.97 -20.75
CA GLY A 529 -19.08 -17.99 -22.16
C GLY A 529 -17.84 -17.15 -22.46
N ALA A 530 -17.87 -16.40 -23.57
CA ALA A 530 -16.74 -15.62 -24.06
C ALA A 530 -16.36 -14.42 -23.17
N VAL A 531 -17.24 -14.00 -22.26
CA VAL A 531 -16.99 -12.88 -21.33
C VAL A 531 -15.96 -13.27 -20.26
N LEU A 532 -15.73 -14.57 -20.01
CA LEU A 532 -14.73 -15.02 -19.04
C LEU A 532 -13.39 -15.25 -19.73
N GLN A 533 -12.38 -14.44 -19.39
CA GLN A 533 -11.04 -14.57 -19.96
C GLN A 533 -10.37 -15.90 -19.56
N ASN A 534 -9.41 -16.34 -20.37
CA ASN A 534 -8.44 -17.37 -19.96
C ASN A 534 -7.29 -16.78 -19.10
N THR A 535 -7.47 -15.58 -18.54
CA THR A 535 -6.55 -14.97 -17.59
C THR A 535 -7.01 -15.33 -16.18
N VAL A 536 -6.30 -16.26 -15.55
CA VAL A 536 -6.75 -16.94 -14.34
C VAL A 536 -5.82 -16.68 -13.16
N GLY A 537 -6.38 -16.21 -12.07
CA GLY A 537 -5.75 -16.16 -10.75
C GLY A 537 -6.34 -17.21 -9.81
N VAL A 538 -5.53 -17.68 -8.88
CA VAL A 538 -5.99 -18.58 -7.82
C VAL A 538 -5.56 -18.05 -6.48
N LEU A 539 -6.47 -18.04 -5.52
CA LEU A 539 -6.16 -17.88 -4.11
C LEU A 539 -6.43 -19.19 -3.39
N GLY A 540 -5.50 -19.65 -2.58
CA GLY A 540 -5.66 -20.83 -1.74
C GLY A 540 -5.41 -20.50 -0.28
N HIS A 541 -6.22 -21.05 0.63
CA HIS A 541 -5.98 -20.92 2.08
C HIS A 541 -5.59 -22.26 2.72
N SER A 542 -4.59 -22.32 3.60
CA SER A 542 -4.20 -23.53 4.33
C SER A 542 -3.82 -24.66 3.35
N ARG A 543 -4.48 -25.82 3.42
CA ARG A 543 -4.35 -26.89 2.40
C ARG A 543 -4.70 -26.43 0.98
N GLY A 544 -5.61 -25.48 0.86
CA GLY A 544 -5.91 -24.82 -0.42
C GLY A 544 -4.75 -23.94 -0.89
N GLY A 545 -4.00 -23.34 0.04
CA GLY A 545 -2.81 -22.54 -0.22
C GLY A 545 -1.66 -23.38 -0.78
N GLU A 546 -1.52 -24.62 -0.33
CA GLU A 546 -0.61 -25.58 -0.98
C GLU A 546 -1.14 -26.06 -2.33
N ALA A 547 -2.47 -26.25 -2.44
CA ALA A 547 -3.10 -26.71 -3.68
C ALA A 547 -2.85 -25.78 -4.87
N VAL A 548 -2.55 -24.49 -4.67
CA VAL A 548 -2.22 -23.57 -5.78
C VAL A 548 -0.92 -23.97 -6.49
N PHE A 549 0.04 -24.56 -5.77
CA PHE A 549 1.27 -25.11 -6.35
C PHE A 549 0.96 -26.37 -7.19
N LYS A 550 0.08 -27.23 -6.66
CA LYS A 550 -0.42 -28.40 -7.38
C LYS A 550 -1.18 -28.02 -8.65
N ILE A 551 -1.96 -26.95 -8.61
CA ILE A 551 -2.65 -26.39 -9.79
C ILE A 551 -1.62 -26.00 -10.86
N ALA A 552 -0.57 -25.25 -10.50
CA ALA A 552 0.48 -24.88 -11.46
C ALA A 552 1.17 -26.12 -12.05
N ARG A 553 1.51 -27.11 -11.22
CA ARG A 553 2.10 -28.38 -11.67
C ARG A 553 1.17 -29.13 -12.62
N LEU A 554 -0.09 -29.35 -12.23
CA LEU A 554 -1.06 -30.13 -13.00
C LEU A 554 -1.44 -29.44 -14.31
N ASN A 555 -1.61 -28.11 -14.30
CA ASN A 555 -1.86 -27.34 -15.50
C ASN A 555 -0.78 -27.60 -16.55
N ARG A 556 0.49 -27.66 -16.12
CA ARG A 556 1.62 -27.99 -16.99
C ARG A 556 1.70 -29.48 -17.35
N SER A 557 1.62 -30.38 -16.38
CA SER A 557 1.85 -31.82 -16.60
C SER A 557 0.74 -32.47 -17.43
N LEU A 558 -0.48 -31.96 -17.34
CA LEU A 558 -1.64 -32.46 -18.08
C LEU A 558 -1.95 -31.64 -19.34
N GLY A 559 -1.22 -30.55 -19.60
CA GLY A 559 -1.43 -29.70 -20.77
C GLY A 559 -2.81 -29.03 -20.81
N LEU A 560 -3.35 -28.62 -19.66
CA LEU A 560 -4.74 -28.11 -19.55
C LEU A 560 -4.95 -26.72 -20.15
N ALA A 561 -3.87 -26.05 -20.58
CA ALA A 561 -3.89 -24.74 -21.24
C ALA A 561 -4.66 -23.65 -20.47
N VAL A 562 -4.72 -23.76 -19.13
CA VAL A 562 -5.23 -22.69 -18.28
C VAL A 562 -4.20 -21.56 -18.29
N GLY A 563 -4.61 -20.34 -18.63
CA GLY A 563 -3.75 -19.16 -18.56
C GLY A 563 -3.60 -18.65 -17.13
N LEU A 564 -2.99 -19.48 -16.28
CA LEU A 564 -2.67 -19.17 -14.90
C LEU A 564 -1.62 -18.03 -14.87
N ARG A 565 -2.01 -16.86 -14.36
CA ARG A 565 -1.17 -15.65 -14.33
C ARG A 565 -0.69 -15.23 -12.95
N GLY A 566 -1.27 -15.75 -11.88
CA GLY A 566 -0.82 -15.49 -10.51
C GLY A 566 -1.46 -16.46 -9.51
N VAL A 567 -0.70 -16.81 -8.47
CA VAL A 567 -1.21 -17.61 -7.35
C VAL A 567 -0.95 -16.89 -6.03
N LEU A 568 -1.99 -16.78 -5.21
CA LEU A 568 -1.92 -16.26 -3.84
C LEU A 568 -2.09 -17.43 -2.87
N ALA A 569 -1.09 -17.64 -2.02
CA ALA A 569 -1.11 -18.66 -0.98
C ALA A 569 -1.30 -17.99 0.39
N LEU A 570 -2.51 -18.07 0.93
CA LEU A 570 -2.85 -17.57 2.26
C LEU A 570 -2.59 -18.67 3.30
N ALA A 571 -1.75 -18.37 4.28
CA ALA A 571 -1.36 -19.26 5.36
C ALA A 571 -1.18 -20.72 4.90
N PRO A 572 -0.42 -21.00 3.82
CA PRO A 572 -0.47 -22.29 3.17
C PRO A 572 0.18 -23.38 4.02
N THR A 573 -0.34 -24.60 3.93
CA THR A 573 0.38 -25.79 4.40
C THR A 573 1.55 -26.11 3.48
N ASP A 574 2.40 -27.03 3.91
CA ASP A 574 3.39 -27.70 3.08
C ASP A 574 3.47 -29.15 3.54
N GLN A 575 2.46 -29.95 3.17
CA GLN A 575 2.14 -31.25 3.76
C GLN A 575 2.00 -32.41 2.75
N TYR A 576 1.89 -32.11 1.45
CA TYR A 576 1.51 -33.05 0.40
C TYR A 576 2.56 -33.05 -0.73
N GLY A 577 3.82 -33.23 -0.37
CA GLY A 577 4.94 -33.35 -1.30
C GLY A 577 5.79 -32.08 -1.40
N ARG A 578 6.94 -32.20 -2.05
CA ARG A 578 7.86 -31.07 -2.27
C ARG A 578 7.46 -30.29 -3.53
N GLU A 579 6.34 -29.58 -3.47
CA GLU A 579 5.86 -28.75 -4.59
C GLU A 579 6.75 -27.49 -4.77
N ALA A 580 6.84 -26.99 -6.01
CA ALA A 580 7.69 -25.85 -6.37
C ALA A 580 7.14 -25.12 -7.61
N LEU A 581 7.36 -23.80 -7.69
CA LEU A 581 6.97 -22.94 -8.81
C LEU A 581 8.23 -22.47 -9.55
N VAL A 582 8.81 -23.36 -10.37
CA VAL A 582 10.05 -23.10 -11.11
C VAL A 582 9.95 -23.53 -12.56
N GLY A 583 10.85 -23.01 -13.40
CA GLY A 583 10.96 -23.38 -14.81
C GLY A 583 9.62 -23.25 -15.55
N PRO A 584 9.15 -24.28 -16.29
CA PRO A 584 7.87 -24.24 -17.00
C PRO A 584 6.62 -24.12 -16.12
N ARG A 585 6.76 -24.21 -14.78
CA ARG A 585 5.67 -24.06 -13.80
C ARG A 585 5.73 -22.72 -13.08
N ALA A 586 6.75 -21.89 -13.34
CA ALA A 586 6.93 -20.61 -12.68
C ALA A 586 5.77 -19.66 -13.02
N VAL A 587 5.09 -19.19 -11.99
CA VAL A 587 4.03 -18.18 -12.05
C VAL A 587 4.26 -17.18 -10.91
N PRO A 588 3.86 -15.90 -11.05
CA PRO A 588 3.92 -14.96 -9.93
C PRO A 588 3.25 -15.52 -8.67
N LEU A 589 3.93 -15.38 -7.53
CA LEU A 589 3.49 -15.89 -6.24
C LEU A 589 3.35 -14.75 -5.23
N HIS A 590 2.25 -14.72 -4.52
CA HIS A 590 2.13 -13.92 -3.30
C HIS A 590 1.74 -14.79 -2.11
N VAL A 591 2.45 -14.66 -0.98
CA VAL A 591 2.16 -15.41 0.24
C VAL A 591 1.70 -14.44 1.33
N VAL A 592 0.59 -14.71 1.99
CA VAL A 592 0.15 -13.95 3.17
C VAL A 592 0.21 -14.89 4.36
N TYR A 593 0.93 -14.53 5.42
CA TYR A 593 1.21 -15.46 6.52
C TYR A 593 1.22 -14.75 7.89
N GLY A 594 0.54 -15.36 8.88
CA GLY A 594 0.44 -14.82 10.23
C GLY A 594 1.56 -15.34 11.16
N ALA A 595 2.17 -14.46 11.94
CA ALA A 595 3.20 -14.84 12.92
C ALA A 595 2.67 -15.77 14.03
N LYS A 596 1.38 -15.65 14.33
CA LYS A 596 0.62 -16.43 15.31
C LYS A 596 -0.30 -17.42 14.61
N ASP A 597 0.17 -18.04 13.54
CA ASP A 597 -0.45 -19.20 12.94
C ASP A 597 -0.23 -20.43 13.85
N ALA A 598 -1.32 -20.93 14.46
CA ALA A 598 -1.27 -22.14 15.31
C ALA A 598 -1.38 -23.44 14.49
N ASP A 599 -2.06 -23.39 13.35
CA ASP A 599 -2.43 -24.57 12.56
C ASP A 599 -1.25 -25.05 11.72
N VAL A 600 -0.55 -24.12 11.09
CA VAL A 600 0.63 -24.34 10.26
C VAL A 600 1.83 -23.70 10.95
N SER A 601 2.19 -24.25 12.10
CA SER A 601 3.14 -23.65 13.02
C SER A 601 4.61 -23.73 12.56
N GLY A 602 4.94 -24.61 11.61
CA GLY A 602 6.29 -24.83 11.10
C GLY A 602 7.12 -25.84 11.89
N TRP A 603 6.49 -26.63 12.77
CA TRP A 603 7.16 -27.77 13.40
C TRP A 603 7.61 -28.78 12.33
N PRO A 604 8.83 -29.36 12.41
CA PRO A 604 9.22 -30.52 11.61
C PRO A 604 8.45 -31.73 12.17
N PRO A 605 7.39 -32.22 11.51
CA PRO A 605 6.47 -33.12 12.20
C PRO A 605 6.85 -34.59 12.07
N TYR A 606 7.87 -34.92 11.26
CA TYR A 606 8.22 -36.30 10.94
C TYR A 606 9.74 -36.50 10.82
N ALA A 607 10.22 -37.66 11.29
CA ALA A 607 11.60 -38.07 11.13
C ALA A 607 11.95 -38.20 9.64
N GLY A 608 13.04 -37.53 9.22
CA GLY A 608 13.49 -37.52 7.82
C GLY A 608 12.88 -36.42 6.95
N TYR A 609 12.14 -35.47 7.53
CA TYR A 609 11.70 -34.25 6.84
C TYR A 609 12.54 -33.06 7.29
N ASP A 610 13.27 -32.46 6.36
CA ASP A 610 14.23 -31.37 6.54
C ASP A 610 13.67 -30.00 6.16
N VAL A 611 12.33 -29.87 6.07
CA VAL A 611 11.66 -28.61 5.69
C VAL A 611 10.64 -28.21 6.76
N ARG A 612 10.56 -26.91 7.04
CA ARG A 612 9.63 -26.31 8.00
C ARG A 612 8.30 -26.07 7.31
N GLN A 613 7.29 -26.87 7.63
CA GLN A 613 5.97 -26.90 6.98
C GLN A 613 5.23 -25.56 7.10
N THR A 614 5.58 -24.59 6.25
CA THR A 614 5.12 -23.20 6.35
C THR A 614 5.05 -22.57 4.97
N GLY A 615 4.43 -21.40 4.89
CA GLY A 615 4.47 -20.60 3.67
C GLY A 615 5.87 -20.13 3.27
N PHE A 616 6.83 -20.09 4.20
CA PHE A 616 8.22 -19.72 3.92
C PHE A 616 8.88 -20.77 3.02
N SER A 617 8.81 -22.06 3.36
CA SER A 617 9.41 -23.11 2.53
C SER A 617 8.82 -23.20 1.12
N LEU A 618 7.54 -22.85 0.95
CA LEU A 618 6.89 -22.77 -0.36
C LEU A 618 7.31 -21.52 -1.14
N TYR A 619 7.45 -20.38 -0.45
CA TYR A 619 8.00 -19.15 -1.03
C TYR A 619 9.44 -19.36 -1.52
N ASP A 620 10.26 -20.06 -0.74
CA ASP A 620 11.64 -20.38 -1.05
C ASP A 620 11.75 -21.22 -2.34
N ARG A 621 10.88 -22.22 -2.49
CA ARG A 621 10.78 -23.11 -3.67
C ARG A 621 10.06 -22.49 -4.89
N ALA A 622 9.85 -21.18 -4.90
CA ALA A 622 9.35 -20.45 -6.07
C ALA A 622 10.48 -19.61 -6.69
N ASP A 623 10.66 -19.69 -8.01
CA ASP A 623 11.59 -18.84 -8.76
C ASP A 623 11.27 -18.80 -10.26
N GLY A 624 11.85 -17.85 -10.98
CA GLY A 624 11.64 -17.63 -12.41
C GLY A 624 10.45 -16.69 -12.74
N ARG A 625 9.73 -16.23 -11.71
CA ARG A 625 8.74 -15.15 -11.74
C ARG A 625 8.84 -14.35 -10.44
N ASP A 626 8.38 -13.10 -10.47
CA ASP A 626 8.37 -12.25 -9.29
C ASP A 626 7.56 -12.91 -8.18
N LYS A 627 8.10 -12.90 -6.96
CA LYS A 627 7.45 -13.47 -5.78
C LYS A 627 7.49 -12.48 -4.63
N SER A 628 6.46 -12.51 -3.80
CA SER A 628 6.35 -11.68 -2.61
C SER A 628 5.70 -12.41 -1.44
N MET A 629 5.97 -11.94 -0.23
CA MET A 629 5.32 -12.39 0.99
C MET A 629 4.99 -11.21 1.90
N THR A 630 3.80 -11.23 2.47
CA THR A 630 3.36 -10.38 3.58
C THR A 630 3.34 -11.23 4.85
N PHE A 631 4.26 -10.95 5.77
CA PHE A 631 4.33 -11.60 7.08
C PHE A 631 3.79 -10.66 8.17
N VAL A 632 2.67 -11.03 8.79
CA VAL A 632 1.89 -10.14 9.67
C VAL A 632 2.08 -10.53 11.13
N GLU A 633 2.60 -9.61 11.95
CA GLU A 633 2.71 -9.83 13.39
C GLU A 633 1.34 -9.94 14.06
N ASN A 634 1.25 -10.79 15.09
CA ASN A 634 0.04 -11.03 15.88
C ASN A 634 -1.19 -11.52 15.08
N ALA A 635 -1.07 -11.77 13.78
CA ALA A 635 -2.11 -12.37 12.96
C ALA A 635 -2.11 -13.89 13.09
N THR A 636 -3.30 -14.48 12.95
CA THR A 636 -3.55 -15.92 13.14
C THR A 636 -3.85 -16.61 11.81
N HIS A 637 -3.88 -17.94 11.78
CA HIS A 637 -4.19 -18.71 10.57
C HIS A 637 -5.55 -18.31 9.99
N ASN A 638 -6.59 -18.29 10.85
CA ASN A 638 -7.97 -18.09 10.43
C ASN A 638 -8.43 -16.63 10.41
N GLY A 639 -7.72 -15.74 11.12
CA GLY A 639 -8.18 -14.35 11.34
C GLY A 639 -8.30 -13.52 10.06
N PHE A 640 -7.57 -13.86 8.99
CA PHE A 640 -7.69 -13.24 7.67
C PHE A 640 -9.04 -13.48 6.97
N VAL A 641 -9.81 -14.49 7.39
CA VAL A 641 -11.06 -14.88 6.71
C VAL A 641 -12.24 -14.86 7.68
N THR A 642 -12.09 -15.52 8.83
CA THR A 642 -13.19 -15.73 9.78
C THR A 642 -12.93 -14.99 11.08
N THR A 643 -12.33 -15.66 12.05
CA THR A 643 -12.07 -15.19 13.40
C THR A 643 -10.71 -15.69 13.83
N ASN A 644 -10.09 -15.01 14.80
CA ASN A 644 -8.85 -15.47 15.37
C ASN A 644 -9.03 -16.84 16.04
N GLU A 645 -8.07 -17.75 15.83
CA GLU A 645 -7.95 -18.93 16.67
C GLU A 645 -7.42 -18.56 18.07
N ALA A 646 -7.53 -19.52 19.00
CA ALA A 646 -6.95 -19.39 20.33
C ALA A 646 -5.43 -19.33 20.24
N ALA A 647 -4.87 -18.17 20.59
CA ALA A 647 -3.44 -17.89 20.59
C ALA A 647 -3.10 -16.90 21.72
N PRO A 648 -1.85 -16.90 22.24
CA PRO A 648 -1.43 -15.95 23.27
C PRO A 648 -1.56 -14.50 22.78
N ALA A 649 -2.07 -13.61 23.63
CA ALA A 649 -2.18 -12.18 23.36
C ALA A 649 -0.78 -11.50 23.22
N PRO A 650 -0.69 -10.32 22.57
CA PRO A 650 -1.77 -9.62 21.84
C PRO A 650 -2.07 -10.28 20.49
N LEU A 651 -3.33 -10.23 20.04
CA LEU A 651 -3.74 -10.69 18.71
C LEU A 651 -4.24 -9.50 17.91
N LEU A 652 -3.87 -9.43 16.63
CA LEU A 652 -4.43 -8.44 15.71
C LEU A 652 -5.93 -8.77 15.50
N PRO A 653 -6.87 -7.81 15.54
CA PRO A 653 -8.28 -8.10 15.30
C PRO A 653 -8.52 -8.76 13.93
N ALA A 654 -9.50 -9.66 13.83
CA ALA A 654 -9.83 -10.31 12.56
C ALA A 654 -10.29 -9.32 11.47
N ALA A 655 -10.86 -8.17 11.85
CA ALA A 655 -11.18 -7.10 10.90
C ALA A 655 -9.91 -6.49 10.26
N ALA A 656 -8.87 -6.24 11.06
CA ALA A 656 -7.59 -5.76 10.58
C ALA A 656 -6.88 -6.77 9.67
N GLN A 657 -6.89 -8.06 10.04
CA GLN A 657 -6.35 -9.12 9.19
C GLN A 657 -7.12 -9.24 7.85
N ARG A 658 -8.45 -9.06 7.87
CA ARG A 658 -9.26 -9.02 6.64
C ARG A 658 -8.92 -7.81 5.76
N ALA A 659 -8.66 -6.64 6.33
CA ALA A 659 -8.26 -5.45 5.58
C ALA A 659 -6.94 -5.70 4.81
N ILE A 660 -5.97 -6.36 5.46
CA ILE A 660 -4.71 -6.79 4.82
C ILE A 660 -5.00 -7.72 3.64
N LEU A 661 -5.82 -8.75 3.84
CA LEU A 661 -6.15 -9.70 2.77
C LEU A 661 -6.84 -9.03 1.58
N LEU A 662 -7.74 -8.07 1.82
CA LEU A 662 -8.43 -7.34 0.75
C LEU A 662 -7.46 -6.51 -0.08
N ALA A 663 -6.58 -5.78 0.59
CA ALA A 663 -5.57 -4.95 -0.05
C ALA A 663 -4.56 -5.78 -0.85
N ASP A 664 -3.97 -6.80 -0.23
CA ASP A 664 -2.95 -7.66 -0.83
C ASP A 664 -3.50 -8.46 -2.02
N ALA A 665 -4.69 -9.07 -1.87
CA ALA A 665 -5.30 -9.84 -2.95
C ALA A 665 -5.67 -8.96 -4.14
N ASN A 666 -6.23 -7.77 -3.91
CA ASN A 666 -6.59 -6.85 -4.98
C ASN A 666 -5.33 -6.35 -5.69
N ALA A 667 -4.33 -5.84 -4.95
CA ALA A 667 -3.06 -5.39 -5.52
C ALA A 667 -2.37 -6.49 -6.34
N PHE A 668 -2.30 -7.72 -5.80
CA PHE A 668 -1.69 -8.85 -6.48
C PHE A 668 -2.40 -9.23 -7.77
N PHE A 669 -3.73 -9.38 -7.75
CA PHE A 669 -4.47 -9.76 -8.94
C PHE A 669 -4.54 -8.64 -9.98
N ARG A 670 -4.53 -7.37 -9.58
CA ARG A 670 -4.39 -6.26 -10.54
C ARG A 670 -3.02 -6.26 -11.21
N ALA A 671 -1.94 -6.38 -10.44
CA ALA A 671 -0.59 -6.49 -10.99
C ALA A 671 -0.44 -7.67 -11.97
N THR A 672 -1.00 -8.84 -11.62
CA THR A 672 -0.72 -10.08 -12.37
C THR A 672 -1.74 -10.42 -13.45
N LEU A 673 -3.04 -10.19 -13.23
CA LEU A 673 -4.10 -10.54 -14.19
C LEU A 673 -4.45 -9.34 -15.08
N ARG A 674 -4.42 -8.12 -14.54
CA ARG A 674 -4.71 -6.90 -15.30
C ARG A 674 -3.46 -6.21 -15.85
N GLN A 675 -2.27 -6.67 -15.48
CA GLN A 675 -0.98 -6.13 -15.93
C GLN A 675 -0.83 -4.65 -15.55
N GLU A 676 -1.22 -4.32 -14.32
CA GLU A 676 -1.09 -2.98 -13.71
C GLU A 676 0.11 -2.98 -12.75
N PRO A 677 1.34 -2.79 -13.26
CA PRO A 677 2.57 -3.00 -12.49
C PRO A 677 2.73 -2.06 -11.29
N GLU A 678 2.03 -0.93 -11.27
CA GLU A 678 2.05 0.04 -10.18
C GLU A 678 1.59 -0.56 -8.83
N TRP A 679 0.73 -1.58 -8.84
CA TRP A 679 0.31 -2.29 -7.63
C TRP A 679 1.41 -3.13 -6.97
N THR A 680 2.51 -3.39 -7.68
CA THR A 680 3.67 -4.10 -7.11
C THR A 680 4.32 -3.34 -5.96
N ALA A 681 4.12 -2.02 -5.86
CA ALA A 681 4.62 -1.22 -4.74
C ALA A 681 4.04 -1.69 -3.38
N VAL A 682 2.79 -2.16 -3.36
CA VAL A 682 2.18 -2.75 -2.16
C VAL A 682 2.85 -4.08 -1.80
N LEU A 683 3.08 -4.92 -2.81
CA LEU A 683 3.67 -6.25 -2.64
C LEU A 683 5.15 -6.21 -2.22
N ARG A 684 5.86 -5.16 -2.62
CA ARG A 684 7.26 -4.88 -2.26
C ARG A 684 7.42 -4.32 -0.85
N GLY A 685 6.34 -3.77 -0.26
CA GLY A 685 6.40 -3.00 0.97
C GLY A 685 6.81 -1.53 0.76
N ASP A 686 7.01 -1.09 -0.48
CA ASP A 686 7.32 0.30 -0.83
C ASP A 686 6.15 1.24 -0.49
N ARG A 687 4.94 0.68 -0.40
CA ARG A 687 3.71 1.40 -0.04
C ARG A 687 2.83 0.57 0.88
N VAL A 688 2.39 1.17 1.98
CA VAL A 688 1.34 0.62 2.84
C VAL A 688 -0.01 1.26 2.47
N PRO A 689 -1.02 0.49 2.04
CA PRO A 689 -2.38 0.98 1.84
C PRO A 689 -2.94 1.67 3.08
N PRO A 690 -3.63 2.84 2.96
CA PRO A 690 -4.22 3.53 4.11
C PRO A 690 -5.12 2.65 5.00
N SER A 691 -5.94 1.79 4.39
CA SER A 691 -6.83 0.82 5.02
C SER A 691 -6.09 -0.25 5.82
N VAL A 692 -4.82 -0.51 5.48
CA VAL A 692 -3.93 -1.40 6.22
C VAL A 692 -3.18 -0.61 7.29
N ALA A 693 -2.68 0.59 6.96
CA ALA A 693 -1.96 1.45 7.89
C ALA A 693 -2.81 1.80 9.14
N SER A 694 -4.10 2.09 8.95
CA SER A 694 -5.04 2.40 10.04
C SER A 694 -5.28 1.24 11.02
N THR A 695 -4.88 0.02 10.67
CA THR A 695 -5.03 -1.15 11.55
C THR A 695 -3.96 -1.23 12.65
N GLY A 696 -2.87 -0.46 12.51
CA GLY A 696 -1.68 -0.59 13.37
C GLY A 696 -0.93 -1.92 13.22
N ALA A 697 -1.23 -2.70 12.17
CA ALA A 697 -0.54 -3.96 11.91
C ALA A 697 0.94 -3.73 11.63
N ARG A 698 1.80 -4.52 12.27
CA ARG A 698 3.21 -4.62 11.90
C ARG A 698 3.39 -5.70 10.86
N ILE A 699 3.87 -5.30 9.69
CA ILE A 699 3.98 -6.14 8.51
C ILE A 699 5.43 -6.14 8.06
N HIS A 700 5.92 -7.33 7.72
CA HIS A 700 7.24 -7.54 7.17
C HIS A 700 7.12 -8.15 5.78
N HIS A 701 7.86 -7.61 4.82
CA HIS A 701 7.79 -8.07 3.44
C HIS A 701 9.00 -8.93 3.08
N GLN A 702 8.76 -9.97 2.27
CA GLN A 702 9.80 -10.53 1.41
C GLN A 702 9.43 -10.27 -0.03
N TYR A 703 10.43 -9.96 -0.86
CA TYR A 703 10.23 -9.73 -2.27
C TYR A 703 11.44 -10.20 -3.06
N ARG A 704 11.22 -10.84 -4.21
CA ARG A 704 12.29 -11.15 -5.15
C ARG A 704 11.82 -10.91 -6.58
N SER A 705 12.55 -10.03 -7.28
CA SER A 705 12.34 -9.70 -8.69
C SER A 705 13.04 -10.72 -9.60
N THR A 706 12.50 -10.95 -10.79
CA THR A 706 13.21 -11.65 -11.87
C THR A 706 14.29 -10.82 -12.54
N ARG A 707 14.17 -9.49 -12.52
CA ARG A 707 15.23 -8.58 -12.98
C ARG A 707 16.19 -8.31 -11.83
N ARG A 708 17.22 -9.15 -11.75
CA ARG A 708 18.21 -9.14 -10.68
C ARG A 708 19.60 -9.56 -11.15
N ARG A 709 20.61 -9.14 -10.40
CA ARG A 709 21.99 -9.63 -10.42
C ARG A 709 22.34 -10.07 -9.00
N THR A 710 22.30 -11.37 -8.78
CA THR A 710 22.57 -12.00 -7.49
C THR A 710 24.07 -12.05 -7.24
N LEU A 711 24.58 -11.23 -6.32
CA LEU A 711 25.96 -11.30 -5.85
C LEU A 711 26.20 -12.61 -5.11
N ASP A 712 25.25 -12.99 -4.25
CA ASP A 712 25.20 -14.28 -3.61
C ASP A 712 23.78 -14.70 -3.19
N ASP A 713 23.41 -15.94 -3.45
CA ASP A 713 22.21 -16.60 -2.92
C ASP A 713 22.53 -17.72 -1.92
N PHE A 714 23.81 -18.03 -1.67
CA PHE A 714 24.22 -19.05 -0.70
C PHE A 714 23.61 -20.45 -0.94
N GLU A 715 23.15 -20.73 -2.17
CA GLU A 715 22.58 -22.02 -2.59
C GLU A 715 23.67 -22.99 -3.09
N GLY A 716 24.94 -22.59 -2.99
CA GLY A 716 26.10 -23.37 -3.40
C GLY A 716 26.36 -24.60 -2.53
N ALA A 717 27.54 -25.20 -2.71
CA ALA A 717 27.97 -26.27 -1.80
C ALA A 717 28.21 -25.69 -0.40
N HIS A 718 27.69 -26.30 0.67
CA HIS A 718 27.87 -25.81 2.05
C HIS A 718 29.10 -26.44 2.72
N THR A 719 30.29 -25.93 2.41
CA THR A 719 31.58 -26.33 3.00
C THR A 719 32.11 -25.21 3.91
N PRO A 720 33.08 -25.48 4.81
CA PRO A 720 33.63 -24.45 5.70
C PRO A 720 34.25 -23.22 5.02
N SER A 721 34.53 -23.29 3.71
CA SER A 721 35.09 -22.20 2.92
C SER A 721 34.11 -21.59 1.91
N SER A 722 32.88 -22.09 1.80
CA SER A 722 31.94 -21.66 0.77
C SER A 722 31.61 -20.17 0.86
N TRP A 723 31.46 -19.67 2.09
CA TRP A 723 31.17 -18.27 2.36
C TRP A 723 32.20 -17.29 1.79
N LYS A 724 33.40 -17.76 1.40
CA LYS A 724 34.51 -16.92 0.91
C LYS A 724 34.37 -16.56 -0.57
N THR A 725 33.38 -17.09 -1.29
CA THR A 725 33.19 -16.79 -2.70
C THR A 725 31.71 -16.74 -3.01
N GLY A 726 31.21 -15.57 -3.43
CA GLY A 726 29.81 -15.40 -3.76
C GLY A 726 29.44 -16.03 -5.10
N THR A 727 28.14 -16.16 -5.35
CA THR A 727 27.56 -16.73 -6.58
C THR A 727 28.10 -16.13 -7.87
N LEU A 728 28.44 -14.83 -7.93
CA LEU A 728 29.08 -14.21 -9.11
C LEU A 728 30.57 -14.54 -9.28
N GLY A 729 31.18 -15.24 -8.31
CA GLY A 729 32.62 -15.53 -8.26
C GLY A 729 33.45 -14.43 -7.59
N GLY A 730 32.80 -13.48 -6.91
CA GLY A 730 33.47 -12.44 -6.13
C GLY A 730 34.02 -12.98 -4.81
N ALA A 731 35.19 -12.52 -4.39
CA ALA A 731 35.74 -12.88 -3.09
C ALA A 731 34.91 -12.25 -1.95
N VAL A 732 34.70 -13.01 -0.88
CA VAL A 732 34.05 -12.53 0.34
C VAL A 732 35.05 -12.62 1.49
N SER A 733 35.11 -11.57 2.29
CA SER A 733 36.04 -11.44 3.40
C SER A 733 35.35 -10.81 4.61
N GLN A 734 35.94 -11.01 5.80
CA GLN A 734 35.45 -10.40 7.02
C GLN A 734 36.58 -9.69 7.76
N VAL A 735 36.21 -8.70 8.56
CA VAL A 735 37.11 -7.99 9.48
C VAL A 735 36.49 -8.03 10.87
N GLY A 736 37.27 -8.47 11.86
CA GLY A 736 36.93 -8.36 13.28
C GLY A 736 35.92 -9.37 13.83
N LEU A 737 35.22 -10.13 12.97
CA LEU A 737 34.16 -11.03 13.44
C LEU A 737 34.71 -12.07 14.44
N PRO A 738 33.95 -12.41 15.49
CA PRO A 738 34.36 -13.37 16.53
C PRO A 738 34.58 -14.80 16.00
N ALA A 739 34.02 -15.13 14.85
CA ALA A 739 34.21 -16.38 14.14
C ALA A 739 34.02 -16.17 12.63
N ASP A 740 34.54 -17.10 11.83
CA ASP A 740 34.23 -17.13 10.39
C ASP A 740 32.71 -17.32 10.18
N PRO A 741 32.11 -16.59 9.22
CA PRO A 741 30.73 -16.82 8.80
C PRO A 741 30.47 -18.28 8.41
N VAL A 742 29.24 -18.74 8.61
CA VAL A 742 28.82 -20.11 8.29
C VAL A 742 27.76 -20.07 7.20
N GLU A 743 28.12 -20.52 6.01
CA GLU A 743 27.18 -20.77 4.92
C GLU A 743 26.66 -22.21 5.02
N ALA A 744 25.35 -22.34 5.22
CA ALA A 744 24.67 -23.62 5.37
C ALA A 744 23.18 -23.51 5.06
N GLN A 745 22.51 -24.65 4.92
CA GLN A 745 21.05 -24.70 4.92
C GLN A 745 20.52 -24.04 6.20
N LEU A 746 19.68 -23.02 6.06
CA LEU A 746 19.22 -22.22 7.20
C LEU A 746 18.50 -23.07 8.24
N TYR A 747 17.61 -23.97 7.80
CA TYR A 747 17.11 -25.04 8.65
C TYR A 747 17.79 -26.37 8.23
N PRO A 748 18.38 -27.16 9.13
CA PRO A 748 18.27 -27.11 10.60
C PRO A 748 19.41 -26.35 11.29
N HIS A 749 20.25 -25.57 10.59
CA HIS A 749 21.36 -24.87 11.24
C HIS A 749 20.90 -23.79 12.24
N ASP A 750 19.77 -23.16 11.95
CA ASP A 750 18.94 -22.38 12.85
C ASP A 750 17.59 -23.11 13.02
N ASP A 751 17.40 -23.74 14.18
CA ASP A 751 16.17 -24.48 14.54
C ASP A 751 14.91 -23.59 14.53
N HIS A 752 15.07 -22.27 14.49
CA HIS A 752 13.98 -21.30 14.39
C HIS A 752 13.75 -20.79 12.97
N SER A 753 14.67 -21.01 12.02
CA SER A 753 14.45 -20.62 10.63
C SER A 753 13.23 -21.35 10.05
N PRO A 754 12.28 -20.67 9.41
CA PRO A 754 11.20 -21.31 8.66
C PRO A 754 11.60 -21.63 7.21
N HIS A 755 12.83 -21.32 6.81
CA HIS A 755 13.26 -21.35 5.40
C HIS A 755 13.84 -22.70 4.96
N ASP A 756 13.60 -23.04 3.69
CA ASP A 756 14.17 -24.18 2.93
C ASP A 756 15.30 -23.72 2.00
N THR A 757 15.94 -22.58 2.28
CA THR A 757 17.10 -22.04 1.53
C THR A 757 18.42 -22.25 2.27
N GLY A 758 19.51 -22.12 1.50
CA GLY A 758 20.81 -21.79 2.04
C GLY A 758 20.84 -20.38 2.65
N GLY A 759 21.95 -20.05 3.30
CA GLY A 759 22.15 -18.70 3.83
C GLY A 759 23.43 -18.58 4.62
N LEU A 760 23.84 -17.33 4.84
CA LEU A 760 25.03 -16.98 5.59
C LEU A 760 24.66 -16.54 7.00
N ARG A 761 25.01 -17.36 7.99
CA ARG A 761 24.89 -16.99 9.40
C ARG A 761 26.20 -16.37 9.89
N LEU A 762 26.11 -15.20 10.51
CA LEU A 762 27.27 -14.50 11.04
C LEU A 762 26.92 -13.74 12.31
N ALA A 763 27.93 -13.55 13.15
CA ALA A 763 27.85 -12.84 14.42
C ALA A 763 28.90 -11.72 14.46
N TRP A 764 28.60 -10.66 15.19
CA TRP A 764 29.56 -9.59 15.50
C TRP A 764 29.54 -9.26 17.00
N ASN A 765 30.65 -8.73 17.49
CA ASN A 765 30.78 -8.30 18.89
C ASN A 765 31.59 -6.99 19.07
N SER A 766 31.88 -6.30 17.98
CA SER A 766 32.42 -4.95 17.96
C SER A 766 31.74 -4.10 16.87
N THR A 767 31.66 -2.78 17.09
CA THR A 767 31.16 -1.83 16.08
C THR A 767 32.12 -1.60 14.92
N THR A 768 33.30 -2.22 14.94
CA THR A 768 34.30 -2.21 13.87
C THR A 768 34.19 -3.42 12.94
N ASP A 769 33.31 -4.36 13.25
CA ASP A 769 33.18 -5.60 12.52
C ASP A 769 32.51 -5.38 11.17
N ALA A 770 32.92 -6.13 10.15
CA ALA A 770 32.36 -6.03 8.81
C ALA A 770 32.46 -7.32 7.99
N LEU A 771 31.53 -7.50 7.06
CA LEU A 771 31.58 -8.49 5.98
C LEU A 771 31.64 -7.74 4.63
N SER A 772 32.61 -8.06 3.78
CA SER A 772 32.78 -7.42 2.47
C SER A 772 32.71 -8.45 1.35
N MET A 773 31.93 -8.14 0.31
CA MET A 773 31.71 -8.98 -0.87
C MET A 773 32.18 -8.21 -2.11
N SER A 774 33.21 -8.70 -2.78
CA SER A 774 33.73 -8.07 -4.00
C SER A 774 32.81 -8.33 -5.19
N VAL A 775 32.64 -7.31 -6.03
CA VAL A 775 31.91 -7.42 -7.30
C VAL A 775 32.92 -7.68 -8.44
N PRO A 776 32.85 -8.83 -9.13
CA PRO A 776 33.76 -9.14 -10.22
C PRO A 776 33.70 -8.10 -11.36
N PRO A 777 34.81 -7.84 -12.07
CA PRO A 777 34.87 -6.79 -13.11
C PRO A 777 33.75 -6.83 -14.15
N ALA A 778 33.30 -8.02 -14.57
CA ALA A 778 32.22 -8.17 -15.55
C ALA A 778 30.82 -7.81 -15.02
N ALA A 779 30.69 -7.57 -13.72
CA ALA A 779 29.43 -7.41 -13.00
C ALA A 779 29.34 -6.08 -12.22
N ARG A 780 30.29 -5.16 -12.42
CA ARG A 780 30.40 -3.91 -11.65
C ARG A 780 29.42 -2.81 -12.06
N ASP A 781 29.00 -2.81 -13.32
CA ASP A 781 28.02 -1.85 -13.83
C ASP A 781 26.60 -2.25 -13.40
N VAL A 782 26.09 -1.56 -12.39
CA VAL A 782 24.77 -1.77 -11.78
C VAL A 782 23.79 -0.64 -12.05
N GLN A 783 24.13 0.30 -12.94
CA GLN A 783 23.30 1.48 -13.26
C GLN A 783 21.89 1.12 -13.77
N THR A 784 21.72 -0.09 -14.28
CA THR A 784 20.45 -0.58 -14.81
C THR A 784 19.48 -1.07 -13.74
N PHE A 785 19.87 -1.12 -12.47
CA PHE A 785 19.02 -1.59 -11.36
C PHE A 785 18.52 -0.41 -10.52
N ALA A 786 17.43 -0.60 -9.80
CA ALA A 786 16.85 0.44 -8.96
C ALA A 786 17.33 0.36 -7.49
N VAL A 787 17.59 -0.84 -6.99
CA VAL A 787 17.89 -1.10 -5.58
C VAL A 787 19.04 -2.09 -5.41
N LEU A 788 19.75 -1.97 -4.29
CA LEU A 788 20.48 -3.07 -3.67
C LEU A 788 19.53 -3.73 -2.67
N SER A 789 19.30 -5.04 -2.81
CA SER A 789 18.39 -5.81 -1.98
C SER A 789 19.08 -6.98 -1.31
N PHE A 790 18.66 -7.31 -0.09
CA PHE A 790 19.08 -8.52 0.60
C PHE A 790 18.01 -9.01 1.57
N SER A 791 17.94 -10.32 1.76
CA SER A 791 17.11 -10.96 2.77
C SER A 791 17.89 -11.09 4.06
N VAL A 792 17.27 -10.72 5.18
CA VAL A 792 17.90 -10.78 6.50
C VAL A 792 16.90 -11.20 7.58
N ALA A 793 17.36 -12.08 8.46
CA ALA A 793 16.66 -12.45 9.69
C ALA A 793 17.58 -12.29 10.89
N ARG A 794 16.99 -11.89 12.01
CA ARG A 794 17.63 -12.06 13.33
C ARG A 794 17.64 -13.55 13.69
N VAL A 795 18.79 -14.07 14.14
CA VAL A 795 18.83 -15.42 14.73
C VAL A 795 18.14 -15.42 16.09
N VAL A 796 17.06 -16.20 16.21
CA VAL A 796 16.26 -16.29 17.42
C VAL A 796 17.05 -16.95 18.54
N ARG A 797 16.90 -16.45 19.77
CA ARG A 797 17.60 -16.95 20.98
C ARG A 797 19.12 -16.92 20.94
N SER A 798 19.72 -16.22 19.98
CA SER A 798 21.14 -15.90 20.05
C SER A 798 21.46 -15.09 21.32
N PRO A 799 22.50 -15.45 22.09
CA PRO A 799 22.94 -14.66 23.23
C PRO A 799 23.49 -13.27 22.82
N LEU A 800 23.87 -13.11 21.56
CA LEU A 800 24.37 -11.84 21.00
C LEU A 800 23.25 -10.90 20.57
N ASN A 801 22.01 -11.40 20.49
CA ASN A 801 20.82 -10.63 20.17
C ASN A 801 20.03 -10.30 21.45
N PRO A 802 20.22 -9.14 22.11
CA PRO A 802 19.47 -8.78 23.30
C PRO A 802 17.95 -8.79 23.05
N ALA A 803 17.17 -9.20 24.04
CA ALA A 803 15.77 -9.63 23.85
C ALA A 803 14.77 -8.52 23.48
N THR A 804 15.16 -7.24 23.49
CA THR A 804 14.20 -6.11 23.44
C THR A 804 14.43 -5.08 22.34
N ARG A 805 15.42 -5.26 21.45
CA ARG A 805 15.69 -4.30 20.35
C ARG A 805 15.78 -5.01 19.00
N PRO A 806 15.23 -4.40 17.92
CA PRO A 806 15.53 -4.80 16.54
C PRO A 806 17.03 -4.75 16.29
N GLN A 807 17.50 -5.56 15.34
CA GLN A 807 18.88 -5.45 14.86
C GLN A 807 19.00 -4.38 13.78
N ASP A 808 20.19 -3.82 13.64
CA ASP A 808 20.47 -2.77 12.65
C ASP A 808 21.96 -2.80 12.25
N LEU A 809 22.24 -2.36 11.03
CA LEU A 809 23.57 -2.34 10.42
C LEU A 809 23.61 -1.30 9.30
N ARG A 810 24.81 -1.08 8.74
CA ARG A 810 24.97 -0.27 7.52
C ARG A 810 25.40 -1.12 6.35
N VAL A 811 24.98 -0.72 5.15
CA VAL A 811 25.44 -1.30 3.90
C VAL A 811 26.21 -0.23 3.12
N VAL A 812 27.46 -0.54 2.80
CA VAL A 812 28.39 0.32 2.09
C VAL A 812 28.55 -0.17 0.66
N LEU A 813 28.46 0.74 -0.30
CA LEU A 813 28.95 0.52 -1.67
C LEU A 813 30.28 1.26 -1.85
N GLU A 814 31.22 0.61 -2.52
CA GLU A 814 32.52 1.14 -2.92
C GLU A 814 32.64 1.06 -4.45
N ASP A 815 33.12 2.14 -5.10
CA ASP A 815 33.43 2.15 -6.54
C ASP A 815 34.93 1.95 -6.84
N GLY A 816 35.29 1.79 -8.12
CA GLY A 816 36.68 1.55 -8.53
C GLY A 816 37.61 2.75 -8.39
N SER A 817 37.07 3.94 -8.09
CA SER A 817 37.83 5.13 -7.72
C SER A 817 38.05 5.23 -6.20
N GLY A 818 37.48 4.31 -5.42
CA GLY A 818 37.56 4.27 -3.96
C GLY A 818 36.57 5.20 -3.28
N HIS A 819 35.56 5.72 -3.99
CA HIS A 819 34.46 6.42 -3.32
C HIS A 819 33.56 5.41 -2.62
N GLU A 820 33.21 5.71 -1.37
CA GLU A 820 32.34 4.86 -0.57
C GLU A 820 31.14 5.65 -0.04
N ARG A 821 29.98 5.00 0.02
CA ARG A 821 28.82 5.54 0.74
C ARG A 821 28.13 4.49 1.58
N SER A 822 27.81 4.87 2.81
CA SER A 822 27.30 3.99 3.86
C SER A 822 25.87 4.34 4.23
N VAL A 823 24.93 3.43 3.96
CA VAL A 823 23.49 3.62 4.17
C VAL A 823 23.02 2.76 5.34
N ARG A 824 22.19 3.33 6.21
CA ARG A 824 21.65 2.63 7.38
C ARG A 824 20.45 1.78 6.97
N VAL A 825 20.42 0.51 7.38
CA VAL A 825 19.35 -0.42 6.99
C VAL A 825 17.99 0.01 7.52
N SER A 826 17.93 0.50 8.77
CA SER A 826 16.68 0.97 9.39
C SER A 826 16.01 2.16 8.70
N GLU A 827 16.62 2.76 7.68
CA GLU A 827 16.01 3.81 6.85
C GLU A 827 15.09 3.26 5.75
N PHE A 828 15.28 1.98 5.36
CA PHE A 828 14.57 1.37 4.23
C PHE A 828 13.88 0.04 4.58
N GLY A 829 14.23 -0.56 5.72
CA GLY A 829 13.61 -1.78 6.21
C GLY A 829 13.87 -1.95 7.70
N SER A 830 13.45 -3.07 8.28
CA SER A 830 13.79 -3.39 9.67
C SER A 830 14.27 -4.81 9.76
N ILE A 831 15.16 -5.10 10.71
CA ILE A 831 15.50 -6.47 11.09
C ILE A 831 14.75 -6.74 12.40
N PRO A 832 13.48 -7.17 12.32
CA PRO A 832 12.60 -7.14 13.47
C PRO A 832 13.07 -8.08 14.58
N VAL A 833 12.64 -7.76 15.80
CA VAL A 833 12.58 -8.76 16.87
C VAL A 833 11.66 -9.87 16.38
N ALA A 834 12.07 -11.12 16.55
CA ALA A 834 11.21 -12.24 16.14
C ALA A 834 9.85 -12.14 16.83
N ALA A 835 8.79 -12.20 16.02
CA ALA A 835 7.43 -12.08 16.51
C ALA A 835 7.13 -13.21 17.52
N ALA A 836 6.45 -12.87 18.62
CA ALA A 836 6.03 -13.83 19.62
C ALA A 836 5.09 -14.86 18.96
N ALA A 837 5.49 -16.13 19.00
CA ALA A 837 4.71 -17.21 18.44
C ALA A 837 3.65 -17.74 19.40
N ASN A 838 2.78 -18.61 18.90
CA ASN A 838 1.74 -19.23 19.71
C ASN A 838 2.24 -20.24 20.72
N GLU A 839 3.41 -20.84 20.47
CA GLU A 839 4.05 -21.80 21.34
C GLU A 839 5.55 -21.51 21.43
N PRO A 840 6.23 -21.87 22.54
CA PRO A 840 7.66 -21.63 22.72
C PRO A 840 8.57 -22.16 21.60
N GLY A 841 8.14 -23.15 20.81
CA GLY A 841 8.90 -23.70 19.67
C GLY A 841 8.68 -22.98 18.34
N ASN A 842 7.68 -22.10 18.24
CA ASN A 842 7.20 -21.57 16.95
C ASN A 842 7.67 -20.16 16.62
N VAL A 843 8.56 -19.59 17.45
CA VAL A 843 9.22 -18.32 17.16
C VAL A 843 10.09 -18.52 15.93
N LYS A 844 9.93 -17.65 14.93
CA LYS A 844 10.55 -17.80 13.61
C LYS A 844 11.64 -16.76 13.41
N SER A 845 12.79 -17.20 12.94
CA SER A 845 13.78 -16.34 12.28
C SER A 845 13.31 -16.05 10.85
N ALA A 846 12.15 -15.41 10.72
CA ALA A 846 11.57 -15.05 9.45
C ALA A 846 12.43 -13.99 8.77
N MET A 847 12.89 -14.29 7.55
CA MET A 847 13.59 -13.30 6.75
C MET A 847 12.64 -12.21 6.28
N THR A 848 13.23 -11.02 6.18
CA THR A 848 12.61 -9.83 5.60
C THR A 848 13.54 -9.33 4.51
N THR A 849 12.98 -8.81 3.43
CA THR A 849 13.77 -8.23 2.35
C THR A 849 13.96 -6.74 2.62
N VAL A 850 15.22 -6.32 2.74
CA VAL A 850 15.62 -4.91 2.74
C VAL A 850 15.87 -4.51 1.28
N ARG A 851 15.39 -3.32 0.89
CA ARG A 851 15.54 -2.76 -0.46
C ARG A 851 16.05 -1.33 -0.35
N ILE A 852 17.34 -1.13 -0.57
CA ILE A 852 17.99 0.20 -0.50
C ILE A 852 18.07 0.77 -1.92
N PRO A 853 17.38 1.88 -2.24
CA PRO A 853 17.49 2.54 -3.53
C PRO A 853 18.95 2.88 -3.88
N LEU A 854 19.39 2.57 -5.10
CA LEU A 854 20.74 2.93 -5.54
C LEU A 854 20.97 4.44 -5.56
N ALA A 855 19.90 5.22 -5.70
CA ALA A 855 19.92 6.67 -5.55
C ALA A 855 20.46 7.12 -4.17
N ALA A 856 20.25 6.32 -3.11
CA ALA A 856 20.79 6.59 -1.78
C ALA A 856 22.32 6.48 -1.71
N TYR A 857 22.99 5.97 -2.77
CA TYR A 857 24.45 5.93 -2.90
C TYR A 857 25.00 7.01 -3.83
N THR A 858 24.16 7.64 -4.66
CA THR A 858 24.58 8.67 -5.63
C THR A 858 24.16 10.09 -5.27
N SER A 859 23.20 10.28 -4.36
CA SER A 859 22.81 11.64 -3.92
C SER A 859 23.98 12.37 -3.25
N PRO A 860 24.21 13.66 -3.52
CA PRO A 860 25.21 14.43 -2.79
C PRO A 860 24.98 14.35 -1.27
N SER A 861 26.04 14.15 -0.50
CA SER A 861 26.04 14.26 0.96
C SER A 861 27.31 14.95 1.42
N ASP A 862 27.23 15.80 2.45
CA ASP A 862 28.37 16.60 2.90
C ASP A 862 29.61 15.73 3.19
N GLY A 863 30.66 15.96 2.42
CA GLY A 863 31.98 15.33 2.61
C GLY A 863 32.17 13.92 2.03
N ALA A 864 31.19 13.36 1.31
CA ALA A 864 31.34 12.08 0.61
C ALA A 864 30.98 12.22 -0.88
N GLU A 865 31.90 11.79 -1.74
CA GLU A 865 31.67 11.74 -3.18
C GLU A 865 30.59 10.70 -3.53
N PRO A 866 29.72 10.97 -4.52
CA PRO A 866 28.79 9.98 -5.05
C PRO A 866 29.51 8.71 -5.53
N VAL A 867 28.93 7.55 -5.23
CA VAL A 867 29.43 6.27 -5.74
C VAL A 867 29.14 6.16 -7.23
N ASP A 868 30.15 5.84 -8.05
CA ASP A 868 29.95 5.52 -9.46
C ASP A 868 29.32 4.13 -9.63
N LEU A 869 28.02 4.12 -9.93
CA LEU A 869 27.26 2.89 -10.16
C LEU A 869 27.70 2.10 -11.40
N SER A 870 28.53 2.65 -12.29
CA SER A 870 29.09 1.90 -13.44
C SER A 870 30.29 1.02 -13.09
N ASP A 871 30.90 1.22 -11.92
CA ASP A 871 32.10 0.48 -11.48
C ASP A 871 32.05 0.17 -9.98
N VAL A 872 30.93 -0.38 -9.48
CA VAL A 872 30.82 -0.83 -8.09
C VAL A 872 31.73 -2.04 -7.87
N VAL A 873 32.69 -1.93 -6.96
CA VAL A 873 33.71 -2.96 -6.70
C VAL A 873 33.43 -3.78 -5.44
N ALA A 874 32.64 -3.27 -4.50
CA ALA A 874 32.31 -4.00 -3.29
C ALA A 874 30.94 -3.61 -2.70
N VAL A 875 30.30 -4.60 -2.08
CA VAL A 875 29.18 -4.45 -1.14
C VAL A 875 29.67 -4.86 0.24
N ARG A 876 29.58 -3.97 1.24
CA ARG A 876 30.06 -4.25 2.60
C ARG A 876 28.96 -4.04 3.64
N PHE A 877 28.68 -5.08 4.42
CA PHE A 877 27.84 -5.01 5.62
C PHE A 877 28.72 -4.59 6.80
N ALA A 878 28.51 -3.37 7.30
CA ALA A 878 29.24 -2.80 8.42
C ALA A 878 28.37 -2.82 9.69
N PHE A 879 28.83 -3.50 10.73
CA PHE A 879 28.07 -3.72 11.97
C PHE A 879 28.27 -2.57 12.97
N THR A 880 28.13 -1.33 12.51
CA THR A 880 28.49 -0.12 13.28
C THR A 880 27.40 0.36 14.24
N GLU A 881 26.14 -0.05 14.02
CA GLU A 881 24.98 0.50 14.73
C GLU A 881 24.79 -0.09 16.13
N LEU A 882 25.15 -1.37 16.32
CA LEU A 882 24.98 -2.10 17.56
C LEU A 882 26.27 -2.87 17.88
N PRO A 883 26.69 -2.95 19.16
CA PRO A 883 27.96 -3.55 19.54
C PRO A 883 27.97 -5.08 19.40
N THR A 884 26.81 -5.74 19.39
CA THR A 884 26.69 -7.19 19.23
C THR A 884 25.46 -7.56 18.44
N GLY A 885 25.53 -8.68 17.74
CA GLY A 885 24.38 -9.28 17.11
C GLY A 885 24.72 -10.54 16.33
N GLU A 886 23.68 -11.21 15.87
CA GLU A 886 23.77 -12.40 15.04
C GLU A 886 22.59 -12.44 14.07
N VAL A 887 22.91 -12.53 12.78
CA VAL A 887 21.92 -12.51 11.68
C VAL A 887 22.17 -13.67 10.73
N ALA A 888 21.10 -14.04 10.02
CA ALA A 888 21.18 -14.82 8.79
C ALA A 888 20.94 -13.88 7.62
N LEU A 889 21.84 -13.92 6.63
CA LEU A 889 21.75 -13.18 5.37
C LEU A 889 21.50 -14.15 4.23
N ASP A 890 20.70 -13.72 3.25
CA ASP A 890 20.43 -14.46 2.03
C ASP A 890 20.13 -13.47 0.88
N ASN A 891 20.21 -13.94 -0.37
CA ASN A 891 19.85 -13.22 -1.61
C ASN A 891 20.40 -11.79 -1.63
N VAL A 892 21.72 -11.60 -1.63
CA VAL A 892 22.34 -10.27 -1.81
C VAL A 892 22.37 -9.95 -3.30
N GLU A 893 21.57 -8.98 -3.75
CA GLU A 893 21.30 -8.76 -5.18
C GLU A 893 21.16 -7.28 -5.53
N PHE A 894 21.56 -6.90 -6.74
CA PHE A 894 21.08 -5.67 -7.38
C PHE A 894 19.81 -5.99 -8.17
N CYS A 895 18.72 -5.26 -7.97
CA CYS A 895 17.44 -5.56 -8.63
C CYS A 895 16.57 -4.32 -8.86
N ASP A 896 15.40 -4.52 -9.46
CA ASP A 896 14.35 -3.50 -9.60
C ASP A 896 13.42 -3.43 -8.38
#